data_AF-A0A4Q5AYK4-F1
#
_entry.id   AF-A0A4Q5AYK4-F1
#
_cell.length_a   1.000
_cell.length_b   1.000
_cell.length_c   1.000
_cell.angle_alpha   90.00
_cell.angle_beta   90.00
_cell.angle_gamma   90.00
#
_symmetry.space_group_name_H-M   'P 1'
#
loop_
_entity.id
_entity.type
_entity.pdbx_description
1 polymer ?
#
loop_
_entity_poly.entity_id
_entity_poly.type
_entity_poly.pdbx_seq_one_letter_code
_entity_poly.pdbx_strand_id
1 'polypeptide(L)'
;MTDNTAQTPQALNTLRTWRDEFKANLVPSPLEDVSQLSAKLDLTHAHPSGIAQLFGNGSAPLHSLFRDSGMLRAAARRAERVLDDQSAKKRFSGVAELSLVVGVATWKGNSMPVLLYPVEVVRDGTPVEHHTTISFTGHVRLNAQFLAVMREHGVHLDERQLFDGSNYKSGTPETAAVFAAITQMAQHVFPDFSIERQIILGCFMDPSTQILVESQMIIDHLAKGPSGNAMLDALAGFPEARDHLSNQQMPPYSPFDGDPHSEFEVGDVDNTVRYAANMAAAGHSVFVDGTQDTDTAEQAAAIASRCIMAGRSVLYVPCVPDQKRRFINVMRANELGGQLLDVADQNANAAIDHQLISAVGYQQGVATSRFDQLADELVGVRSRLTRYLGDLHGVNKTWNVSAYQTIQNLANISELPTHPATHVRLGKEVARSIGSSLDDWASKLERAGELGEYTIGPDDTAWYKASLYTEDEAIDAYQRVVDMLRNLLPATREQVESTVKTCGFSIPTTAQEWTKQVTVLKNLRRVLDVFQPEIFERDIDAMIEATTPKSERKSEGQSMGFWDRRRQIKEAKSMLRVGAHVEDLHDALVVVEKQAQQWRLFVPHGGWPVLPPKLDDIVATQEALLSNMTALDTVLATTPEGGDLQTADFNVVEERLKALFDDRKALDTLPERCSLERELDAAGFGELIADLHDRHVSVNAVRDELRLAWWTTVFDDIVHSSAIISNQDGSALQSASDRFIQVDTEHVRSVGPMIMQESMRRLCDLLFARTQEANMLHTVLASPNATSLSRIHHDHPEILAAAKPVLMATPATLASVTKPTPIADVVIIDAAAHLPPVLLLSILCRARQVVVLAHRQTITSGSINDLVQLLPDITVQPHPTRRDPRVNMFLIEQGYGEVTNDVVRENVQGHVLYHQIEATGVPVMASGLVESSQQEIDEIVAMITRRAQTFTIVPGSYILTVVCMTETFRTRLGAELKSLATKNEFMGRFLRHVRIVDITDVTGAHATDVILSMSYAKTSHGRLLQQFGALESDGGRGMLLDALALADHHVDIVSAFGADDLEDDRLHHAGSKMLKTVLQWAQRLGNEQPIEPQSRPDASNVLIDDLADRIRERGLNVAVDYGLDNGMRLPMVVGAKDKPYTLAVFTDDAQFMGIQSTRERHRILQQEMGALGWSVMTIWSVAAFVNPEKEVDRVVARLGELYQESK
;
A
#
# COMPACT_ATOMS: atom_id res chain seq x y z
N MET A 1 5.83 35.69 -28.96
CA MET A 1 6.96 35.30 -29.85
C MET A 1 8.23 36.13 -29.64
N THR A 2 8.22 37.23 -28.87
CA THR A 2 9.40 38.08 -28.64
C THR A 2 10.26 37.75 -27.41
N ASP A 3 9.81 36.87 -26.50
CA ASP A 3 10.58 36.46 -25.30
C ASP A 3 11.49 35.23 -25.52
N ASN A 4 11.30 34.46 -26.60
CA ASN A 4 12.00 33.18 -26.79
C ASN A 4 13.43 33.32 -27.38
N THR A 5 13.77 34.42 -28.04
CA THR A 5 15.11 34.61 -28.63
C THR A 5 16.17 35.08 -27.63
N ALA A 6 15.77 35.54 -26.44
CA ALA A 6 16.67 35.97 -25.37
C ALA A 6 17.19 34.83 -24.49
N GLN A 7 16.55 33.65 -24.51
CA GLN A 7 16.86 32.54 -23.60
C GLN A 7 18.10 31.73 -24.02
N THR A 8 18.35 31.53 -25.32
CA THR A 8 19.49 30.75 -25.82
C THR A 8 20.85 31.38 -25.49
N PRO A 9 21.06 32.70 -25.64
CA PRO A 9 22.32 33.34 -25.21
C PRO A 9 22.57 33.24 -23.71
N GLN A 10 21.50 33.30 -22.90
CA GLN A 10 21.60 33.19 -21.45
C GLN A 10 21.96 31.76 -21.01
N ALA A 11 21.29 30.75 -21.57
CA ALA A 11 21.58 29.34 -21.28
C ALA A 11 23.01 28.94 -21.67
N LEU A 12 23.51 29.38 -22.83
CA LEU A 12 24.91 29.16 -23.23
C LEU A 12 25.91 29.84 -22.28
N ASN A 13 25.58 31.00 -21.72
CA ASN A 13 26.41 31.64 -20.69
C ASN A 13 26.38 30.86 -19.37
N THR A 14 25.26 30.25 -19.01
CA THR A 14 25.19 29.32 -17.87
C THR A 14 26.13 28.13 -18.06
N LEU A 15 26.14 27.49 -19.24
CA LEU A 15 27.06 26.38 -19.54
C LEU A 15 28.54 26.79 -19.41
N ARG A 16 28.88 28.01 -19.87
CA ARG A 16 30.24 28.57 -19.71
C ARG A 16 30.59 28.81 -18.25
N THR A 17 29.63 29.33 -17.48
CA THR A 17 29.79 29.58 -16.03
C THR A 17 30.09 28.28 -15.30
N TRP A 18 29.32 27.21 -15.54
CA TRP A 18 29.57 25.88 -14.95
C TRP A 18 30.98 25.36 -15.25
N ARG A 19 31.46 25.55 -16.48
CA ARG A 19 32.81 25.16 -16.88
C ARG A 19 33.88 25.99 -16.17
N ASP A 20 33.69 27.30 -16.10
CA ASP A 20 34.65 28.22 -15.49
C ASP A 20 34.72 28.04 -13.97
N GLU A 21 33.60 27.79 -13.30
CA GLU A 21 33.52 27.40 -11.89
C GLU A 21 34.23 26.07 -11.61
N PHE A 22 33.98 25.06 -12.44
CA PHE A 22 34.68 23.79 -12.33
C PHE A 22 36.20 23.98 -12.47
N LYS A 23 36.64 24.78 -13.46
CA LYS A 23 38.05 25.11 -13.66
C LYS A 23 38.66 25.85 -12.46
N ALA A 24 37.93 26.81 -11.87
CA ALA A 24 38.40 27.60 -10.74
C ALA A 24 38.64 26.77 -9.47
N ASN A 25 37.88 25.67 -9.31
CA ASN A 25 37.95 24.79 -8.14
C ASN A 25 38.98 23.64 -8.31
N LEU A 26 39.63 23.51 -9.48
CA LEU A 26 40.64 22.48 -9.71
C LEU A 26 42.02 22.91 -9.20
N VAL A 27 42.72 21.97 -8.57
CA VAL A 27 44.17 22.08 -8.35
C VAL A 27 44.87 21.93 -9.71
N PRO A 28 45.93 22.72 -10.00
CA PRO A 28 46.66 22.61 -11.26
C PRO A 28 47.10 21.16 -11.51
N SER A 29 46.80 20.65 -12.70
CA SER A 29 47.12 19.27 -13.06
C SER A 29 48.65 19.05 -13.07
N PRO A 30 49.17 17.85 -12.78
CA PRO A 30 50.57 17.51 -13.06
C PRO A 30 51.00 17.73 -14.53
N LEU A 31 50.03 17.84 -15.45
CA LEU A 31 50.23 18.22 -16.85
C LEU A 31 50.37 19.72 -17.06
N GLU A 32 49.86 20.55 -16.15
CA GLU A 32 49.99 22.01 -16.16
C GLU A 32 51.18 22.48 -15.32
N ASP A 33 51.51 21.74 -14.27
CA ASP A 33 52.69 21.95 -13.46
C ASP A 33 53.20 20.61 -12.91
N VAL A 34 54.37 20.18 -13.40
CA VAL A 34 55.02 18.92 -12.99
C VAL A 34 55.33 18.87 -11.49
N SER A 35 55.39 20.03 -10.83
CA SER A 35 55.65 20.13 -9.38
C SER A 35 54.48 19.59 -8.55
N GLN A 36 53.27 19.58 -9.10
CA GLN A 36 52.05 19.07 -8.45
C GLN A 36 51.97 17.53 -8.40
N LEU A 37 52.93 16.82 -8.99
CA LEU A 37 52.96 15.37 -8.99
C LEU A 37 53.31 14.81 -7.60
N SER A 38 52.29 14.33 -6.88
CA SER A 38 52.33 13.76 -5.52
C SER A 38 53.35 12.62 -5.35
N ALA A 39 53.30 11.63 -6.25
CA ALA A 39 54.15 10.45 -6.25
C ALA A 39 54.91 10.34 -7.58
N LYS A 40 56.24 10.29 -7.51
CA LYS A 40 57.09 10.21 -8.69
C LYS A 40 58.33 9.34 -8.49
N LEU A 41 58.74 8.67 -9.56
CA LEU A 41 60.04 8.03 -9.70
C LEU A 41 60.86 8.81 -10.74
N ASP A 42 61.92 9.46 -10.27
CA ASP A 42 62.85 10.18 -11.12
C ASP A 42 63.89 9.22 -11.71
N LEU A 43 63.92 9.16 -13.04
CA LEU A 43 64.81 8.33 -13.85
C LEU A 43 65.87 9.17 -14.60
N THR A 44 65.96 10.48 -14.32
CA THR A 44 66.88 11.41 -15.00
C THR A 44 68.35 10.99 -14.84
N HIS A 45 68.69 10.40 -13.70
CA HIS A 45 70.03 9.90 -13.38
C HIS A 45 70.13 8.36 -13.41
N ALA A 46 69.18 7.68 -14.05
CA ALA A 46 69.24 6.23 -14.22
C ALA A 46 70.42 5.80 -15.10
N HIS A 47 70.84 4.53 -14.96
CA HIS A 47 72.00 4.01 -15.69
C HIS A 47 71.77 4.05 -17.21
N PRO A 48 72.70 4.60 -18.02
CA PRO A 48 72.49 4.81 -19.46
C PRO A 48 72.10 3.55 -20.25
N SER A 49 72.66 2.40 -19.89
CA SER A 49 72.31 1.13 -20.54
C SER A 49 70.86 0.70 -20.28
N GLY A 50 70.30 0.98 -19.09
CA GLY A 50 68.93 0.66 -18.74
C GLY A 50 67.94 1.59 -19.45
N ILE A 51 68.28 2.88 -19.57
CA ILE A 51 67.51 3.84 -20.37
C ILE A 51 67.54 3.46 -21.86
N ALA A 52 68.71 3.10 -22.41
CA ALA A 52 68.81 2.62 -23.78
C ALA A 52 67.98 1.34 -24.01
N GLN A 53 67.96 0.43 -23.04
CA GLN A 53 67.10 -0.76 -23.06
C GLN A 53 65.62 -0.40 -23.07
N LEU A 54 65.18 0.55 -22.23
CA LEU A 54 63.78 1.00 -22.17
C LEU A 54 63.31 1.63 -23.48
N PHE A 55 64.08 2.57 -24.06
CA PHE A 55 63.72 3.24 -25.31
C PHE A 55 63.96 2.39 -26.57
N GLY A 56 64.85 1.39 -26.52
CA GLY A 56 65.12 0.50 -27.65
C GLY A 56 64.21 -0.72 -27.70
N ASN A 57 64.03 -1.42 -26.59
CA ASN A 57 63.26 -2.67 -26.50
C ASN A 57 61.84 -2.47 -25.97
N GLY A 58 61.48 -1.25 -25.57
CA GLY A 58 60.17 -0.93 -25.00
C GLY A 58 59.95 -1.42 -23.58
N SER A 59 60.94 -2.05 -22.93
CA SER A 59 60.86 -2.51 -21.54
C SER A 59 62.24 -2.56 -20.87
N ALA A 60 62.28 -2.28 -19.57
CA ALA A 60 63.48 -2.42 -18.74
C ALA A 60 63.14 -2.81 -17.30
N PRO A 61 63.87 -3.80 -16.72
CA PRO A 61 63.70 -4.13 -15.31
C PRO A 61 64.33 -3.04 -14.42
N LEU A 62 63.74 -2.81 -13.24
CA LEU A 62 64.15 -1.72 -12.34
C LEU A 62 65.63 -1.83 -11.92
N HIS A 63 66.15 -3.06 -11.77
CA HIS A 63 67.55 -3.32 -11.43
C HIS A 63 68.55 -3.00 -12.57
N SER A 64 68.10 -2.88 -13.83
CA SER A 64 68.96 -2.41 -14.93
C SER A 64 69.03 -0.87 -15.00
N LEU A 65 68.02 -0.19 -14.46
CA LEU A 65 67.95 1.27 -14.33
C LEU A 65 68.74 1.78 -13.11
N PHE A 66 68.74 1.04 -12.00
CA PHE A 66 69.47 1.38 -10.78
C PHE A 66 70.38 0.23 -10.32
N ARG A 67 71.69 0.40 -10.50
CA ARG A 67 72.70 -0.65 -10.18
C ARG A 67 73.19 -0.63 -8.74
N ASP A 68 73.11 0.52 -8.06
CA ASP A 68 73.46 0.62 -6.64
C ASP A 68 72.33 0.08 -5.76
N SER A 69 72.67 -0.78 -4.80
CA SER A 69 71.66 -1.47 -3.95
C SER A 69 70.83 -0.53 -3.08
N GLY A 70 71.40 0.59 -2.61
CA GLY A 70 70.67 1.59 -1.82
C GLY A 70 69.71 2.40 -2.69
N MET A 71 70.17 2.82 -3.87
CA MET A 71 69.34 3.52 -4.86
C MET A 71 68.24 2.62 -5.43
N LEU A 72 68.51 1.34 -5.65
CA LEU A 72 67.52 0.36 -6.11
C LEU A 72 66.39 0.17 -5.09
N ARG A 73 66.70 0.01 -3.79
CA ARG A 73 65.70 -0.02 -2.71
C ARG A 73 64.86 1.26 -2.63
N ALA A 74 65.51 2.41 -2.78
CA ALA A 74 64.82 3.69 -2.77
C ALA A 74 63.90 3.87 -4.00
N ALA A 75 64.36 3.43 -5.18
CA ALA A 75 63.58 3.42 -6.41
C ALA A 75 62.38 2.48 -6.31
N ALA A 76 62.55 1.27 -5.76
CA ALA A 76 61.47 0.32 -5.54
C ALA A 76 60.36 0.91 -4.63
N ARG A 77 60.74 1.54 -3.51
CA ARG A 77 59.79 2.23 -2.61
C ARG A 77 59.09 3.43 -3.27
N ARG A 78 59.77 4.14 -4.19
CA ARG A 78 59.17 5.24 -4.96
C ARG A 78 58.20 4.71 -6.01
N ALA A 79 58.56 3.64 -6.73
CA ALA A 79 57.69 2.95 -7.68
C ALA A 79 56.44 2.40 -6.98
N GLU A 80 56.59 1.87 -5.77
CA GLU A 80 55.45 1.42 -4.95
C GLU A 80 54.49 2.56 -4.63
N ARG A 81 55.01 3.71 -4.19
CA ARG A 81 54.19 4.91 -3.97
C ARG A 81 53.50 5.41 -5.24
N VAL A 82 54.15 5.33 -6.40
CA VAL A 82 53.53 5.69 -7.69
C VAL A 82 52.36 4.76 -8.01
N LEU A 83 52.51 3.46 -7.75
CA LEU A 83 51.45 2.47 -7.95
C LEU A 83 50.31 2.57 -6.92
N ASP A 84 50.62 2.99 -5.69
CA ASP A 84 49.60 3.31 -4.69
C ASP A 84 48.81 4.56 -5.09
N ASP A 85 49.47 5.61 -5.57
CA ASP A 85 48.84 6.83 -6.12
C ASP A 85 47.97 6.50 -7.34
N GLN A 86 48.48 5.68 -8.26
CA GLN A 86 47.71 5.18 -9.40
C GLN A 86 46.47 4.42 -8.93
N SER A 87 46.61 3.51 -7.96
CA SER A 87 45.50 2.72 -7.43
C SER A 87 44.45 3.59 -6.75
N ALA A 88 44.87 4.62 -6.01
CA ALA A 88 43.98 5.59 -5.38
C ALA A 88 43.20 6.39 -6.42
N LYS A 89 43.89 6.96 -7.42
CA LYS A 89 43.26 7.68 -8.54
C LYS A 89 42.30 6.76 -9.31
N LYS A 90 42.71 5.53 -9.64
CA LYS A 90 41.89 4.55 -10.36
C LYS A 90 40.59 4.20 -9.61
N ARG A 91 40.62 4.15 -8.27
CA ARG A 91 39.40 3.91 -7.48
C ARG A 91 38.39 5.05 -7.61
N PHE A 92 38.86 6.29 -7.71
CA PHE A 92 38.01 7.48 -7.80
C PHE A 92 37.54 7.74 -9.23
N SER A 93 38.46 7.84 -10.20
CA SER A 93 38.14 8.19 -11.59
C SER A 93 37.82 6.98 -12.48
N GLY A 94 37.96 5.76 -11.97
CA GLY A 94 37.89 4.50 -12.73
C GLY A 94 39.11 4.22 -13.61
N VAL A 95 39.88 5.25 -13.98
CA VAL A 95 41.02 5.17 -14.88
C VAL A 95 42.20 5.90 -14.25
N ALA A 96 43.39 5.32 -14.32
CA ALA A 96 44.63 5.99 -13.94
C ALA A 96 45.79 5.40 -14.75
N GLU A 97 46.19 6.10 -15.80
CA GLU A 97 47.29 5.69 -16.66
C GLU A 97 48.61 6.24 -16.11
N LEU A 98 49.64 5.39 -16.06
CA LEU A 98 50.99 5.84 -15.78
C LEU A 98 51.63 6.36 -17.06
N SER A 99 52.36 7.45 -16.93
CA SER A 99 53.15 7.98 -18.02
C SER A 99 54.58 8.24 -17.56
N LEU A 100 55.50 7.98 -18.47
CA LEU A 100 56.86 8.43 -18.39
C LEU A 100 56.96 9.78 -19.12
N VAL A 101 57.14 10.85 -18.36
CA VAL A 101 57.43 12.18 -18.89
C VAL A 101 58.89 12.22 -19.33
N VAL A 102 59.11 12.73 -20.54
CA VAL A 102 60.44 13.07 -21.05
C VAL A 102 60.42 14.54 -21.45
N GLY A 103 61.22 15.34 -20.77
CA GLY A 103 61.30 16.78 -21.00
C GLY A 103 60.28 17.59 -20.21
N VAL A 104 60.74 18.64 -19.54
CA VAL A 104 59.92 19.63 -18.85
C VAL A 104 60.25 21.00 -19.42
N ALA A 105 59.25 21.65 -20.01
CA ALA A 105 59.35 23.01 -20.54
C ALA A 105 59.17 24.04 -19.43
N THR A 106 60.05 25.04 -19.39
CA THR A 106 60.04 26.11 -18.40
C THR A 106 60.01 27.48 -19.08
N TRP A 107 59.12 28.36 -18.62
CA TRP A 107 59.02 29.78 -19.03
C TRP A 107 58.14 30.55 -18.05
N LYS A 108 58.47 31.81 -17.73
CA LYS A 108 57.68 32.70 -16.86
C LYS A 108 57.22 32.06 -15.54
N GLY A 109 58.02 31.15 -14.97
CA GLY A 109 57.69 30.40 -13.75
C GLY A 109 56.81 29.16 -13.95
N ASN A 110 56.33 28.87 -15.17
CA ASN A 110 55.64 27.62 -15.51
C ASN A 110 56.63 26.47 -15.67
N SER A 111 56.18 25.24 -15.37
CA SER A 111 56.98 24.02 -15.47
C SER A 111 56.14 22.85 -15.99
N MET A 112 55.99 22.74 -17.31
CA MET A 112 55.05 21.81 -17.96
C MET A 112 55.75 20.60 -18.58
N PRO A 113 55.26 19.36 -18.38
CA PRO A 113 55.71 18.20 -19.13
C PRO A 113 55.51 18.37 -20.65
N VAL A 114 56.46 17.87 -21.46
CA VAL A 114 56.40 17.98 -22.92
C VAL A 114 55.95 16.68 -23.57
N LEU A 115 56.72 15.60 -23.42
CA LEU A 115 56.41 14.30 -24.02
C LEU A 115 55.89 13.33 -22.96
N LEU A 116 54.82 12.62 -23.29
CA LEU A 116 54.20 11.59 -22.47
C LEU A 116 54.35 10.24 -23.16
N TYR A 117 54.99 9.29 -22.50
CA TYR A 117 55.06 7.90 -22.93
C TYR A 117 54.17 7.05 -22.02
N PRO A 118 53.05 6.51 -22.52
CA PRO A 118 52.26 5.50 -21.83
C PRO A 118 53.12 4.34 -21.33
N VAL A 119 53.02 4.01 -20.04
CA VAL A 119 53.78 2.92 -19.43
C VAL A 119 52.93 2.05 -18.52
N GLU A 120 53.33 0.80 -18.41
CA GLU A 120 52.89 -0.14 -17.38
C GLU A 120 54.07 -0.50 -16.48
N VAL A 121 53.77 -0.70 -15.20
CA VAL A 121 54.74 -1.15 -14.21
C VAL A 121 54.23 -2.46 -13.61
N VAL A 122 54.84 -3.56 -14.02
CA VAL A 122 54.44 -4.92 -13.61
C VAL A 122 55.30 -5.40 -12.44
N ARG A 123 54.68 -6.07 -11.47
CA ARG A 123 55.34 -6.71 -10.33
C ARG A 123 55.09 -8.22 -10.36
N ASP A 124 56.14 -9.00 -10.59
CA ASP A 124 56.03 -10.46 -10.81
C ASP A 124 56.57 -11.30 -9.63
N GLY A 125 56.91 -10.70 -8.49
CA GLY A 125 57.45 -11.45 -7.35
C GLY A 125 57.99 -10.62 -6.19
N THR A 126 58.54 -11.32 -5.20
CA THR A 126 59.23 -10.72 -4.04
C THR A 126 60.70 -11.20 -4.00
N PRO A 127 61.68 -10.33 -3.67
CA PRO A 127 61.54 -8.93 -3.29
C PRO A 127 61.26 -8.01 -4.50
N VAL A 128 60.48 -6.94 -4.26
CA VAL A 128 59.95 -6.01 -5.28
C VAL A 128 61.05 -5.41 -6.16
N GLU A 129 62.21 -5.13 -5.58
CA GLU A 129 63.37 -4.52 -6.23
C GLU A 129 63.95 -5.31 -7.42
N HIS A 130 63.78 -6.64 -7.43
CA HIS A 130 64.27 -7.50 -8.52
C HIS A 130 63.18 -7.95 -9.49
N HIS A 131 61.90 -7.73 -9.17
CA HIS A 131 60.75 -8.22 -9.94
C HIS A 131 59.82 -7.10 -10.41
N THR A 132 60.34 -5.88 -10.54
CA THR A 132 59.60 -4.73 -11.09
C THR A 132 60.12 -4.42 -12.49
N THR A 133 59.24 -4.40 -13.48
CA THR A 133 59.57 -4.06 -14.88
C THR A 133 58.73 -2.88 -15.34
N ILE A 134 59.35 -1.92 -16.05
CA ILE A 134 58.67 -0.80 -16.68
C ILE A 134 58.62 -1.08 -18.18
N SER A 135 57.44 -1.00 -18.79
CA SER A 135 57.21 -1.27 -20.21
C SER A 135 56.36 -0.19 -20.85
N PHE A 136 56.63 0.20 -22.10
CA PHE A 136 55.77 1.11 -22.86
C PHE A 136 54.52 0.38 -23.35
N THR A 137 53.36 0.99 -23.16
CA THR A 137 52.05 0.44 -23.56
C THR A 137 51.49 1.10 -24.82
N GLY A 138 52.10 2.19 -25.28
CA GLY A 138 51.60 2.96 -26.41
C GLY A 138 52.66 3.88 -27.02
N HIS A 139 52.24 4.66 -28.01
CA HIS A 139 53.10 5.64 -28.67
C HIS A 139 53.27 6.91 -27.83
N VAL A 140 54.42 7.56 -27.99
CA VAL A 140 54.68 8.90 -27.43
C VAL A 140 53.66 9.90 -27.95
N ARG A 141 53.22 10.80 -27.07
CA ARG A 141 52.34 11.93 -27.39
C ARG A 141 52.88 13.22 -26.80
N LEU A 142 52.46 14.35 -27.33
CA LEU A 142 52.67 15.63 -26.65
C LEU A 142 51.62 15.79 -25.55
N ASN A 143 52.02 16.46 -24.48
CA ASN A 143 51.09 16.87 -23.45
C ASN A 143 50.03 17.80 -24.04
N ALA A 144 48.76 17.40 -23.99
CA ALA A 144 47.64 18.15 -24.55
C ALA A 144 47.48 19.53 -23.92
N GLN A 145 47.78 19.68 -22.62
CA GLN A 145 47.73 20.98 -21.94
C GLN A 145 48.86 21.90 -22.40
N PHE A 146 50.06 21.35 -22.58
CA PHE A 146 51.16 22.09 -23.18
C PHE A 146 50.79 22.58 -24.60
N LEU A 147 50.16 21.74 -25.41
CA LEU A 147 49.63 22.14 -26.72
C LEU A 147 48.57 23.24 -26.64
N ALA A 148 47.65 23.16 -25.68
CA ALA A 148 46.59 24.15 -25.48
C ALA A 148 47.18 25.53 -25.15
N VAL A 149 48.11 25.60 -24.18
CA VAL A 149 48.78 26.85 -23.78
C VAL A 149 49.60 27.44 -24.93
N MET A 150 50.32 26.60 -25.68
CA MET A 150 51.06 27.03 -26.86
C MET A 150 50.12 27.62 -27.93
N ARG A 151 48.99 26.95 -28.19
CA ARG A 151 47.99 27.39 -29.18
C ARG A 151 47.32 28.71 -28.79
N GLU A 152 46.99 28.88 -27.52
CA GLU A 152 46.40 30.13 -27.00
C GLU A 152 47.31 31.34 -27.25
N HIS A 153 48.63 31.12 -27.26
CA HIS A 153 49.64 32.15 -27.52
C HIS A 153 50.13 32.16 -28.98
N GLY A 154 49.43 31.48 -29.90
CA GLY A 154 49.71 31.50 -31.34
C GLY A 154 50.81 30.53 -31.82
N VAL A 155 51.30 29.64 -30.97
CA VAL A 155 52.27 28.59 -31.33
C VAL A 155 51.53 27.31 -31.69
N HIS A 156 51.48 26.97 -32.98
CA HIS A 156 50.83 25.75 -33.47
C HIS A 156 51.84 24.60 -33.59
N LEU A 157 51.77 23.64 -32.68
CA LEU A 157 52.57 22.41 -32.70
C LEU A 157 51.73 21.26 -33.27
N ASP A 158 52.24 20.58 -34.30
CA ASP A 158 51.62 19.39 -34.89
C ASP A 158 52.44 18.15 -34.55
N GLU A 159 51.82 17.22 -33.80
CA GLU A 159 52.43 15.95 -33.41
C GLU A 159 52.89 15.11 -34.62
N ARG A 160 52.10 15.07 -35.70
CA ARG A 160 52.43 14.25 -36.88
C ARG A 160 53.67 14.78 -37.56
N GLN A 161 53.80 16.11 -37.65
CA GLN A 161 54.97 16.75 -38.24
C GLN A 161 56.22 16.62 -37.36
N LEU A 162 56.06 16.77 -36.04
CA LEU A 162 57.16 16.69 -35.08
C LEU A 162 57.70 15.26 -34.94
N PHE A 163 56.85 14.24 -35.07
CA PHE A 163 57.26 12.84 -34.99
C PHE A 163 57.51 12.17 -36.35
N ASP A 164 57.43 12.91 -37.46
CA ASP A 164 57.75 12.39 -38.79
C ASP A 164 59.26 12.14 -38.93
N GLY A 165 59.64 10.86 -39.02
CA GLY A 165 61.03 10.43 -39.17
C GLY A 165 61.74 10.97 -40.41
N SER A 166 61.00 11.39 -41.45
CA SER A 166 61.57 11.99 -42.66
C SER A 166 62.19 13.37 -42.41
N ASN A 167 61.81 14.05 -41.33
CA ASN A 167 62.34 15.36 -40.94
C ASN A 167 63.71 15.27 -40.22
N TYR A 168 64.22 14.06 -39.93
CA TYR A 168 65.43 13.85 -39.12
C TYR A 168 66.50 13.06 -39.87
N LYS A 169 67.78 13.43 -39.68
CA LYS A 169 68.93 12.80 -40.36
C LYS A 169 69.09 11.30 -40.06
N SER A 170 68.59 10.84 -38.91
CA SER A 170 68.59 9.45 -38.46
C SER A 170 67.41 8.62 -39.01
N GLY A 171 66.41 9.25 -39.63
CA GLY A 171 65.18 8.58 -40.07
C GLY A 171 64.17 8.29 -38.94
N THR A 172 64.52 8.60 -37.69
CA THR A 172 63.65 8.48 -36.50
C THR A 172 63.75 9.74 -35.64
N PRO A 173 62.64 10.25 -35.09
CA PRO A 173 62.65 11.44 -34.23
C PRO A 173 63.40 11.14 -32.92
N GLU A 174 64.59 11.74 -32.75
CA GLU A 174 65.29 11.74 -31.47
C GLU A 174 64.71 12.83 -30.55
N THR A 175 64.54 12.52 -29.26
CA THR A 175 63.95 13.46 -28.28
C THR A 175 64.66 14.82 -28.25
N ALA A 176 65.99 14.84 -28.41
CA ALA A 176 66.77 16.08 -28.45
C ALA A 176 66.44 16.96 -29.67
N ALA A 177 66.18 16.34 -30.83
CA ALA A 177 65.83 17.05 -32.05
C ALA A 177 64.39 17.59 -31.99
N VAL A 178 63.45 16.82 -31.41
CA VAL A 178 62.08 17.27 -31.14
C VAL A 178 62.08 18.48 -30.19
N PHE A 179 62.85 18.44 -29.10
CA PHE A 179 62.94 19.56 -28.17
C PHE A 179 63.55 20.81 -28.79
N ALA A 180 64.56 20.67 -29.64
CA ALA A 180 65.14 21.81 -30.36
C ALA A 180 64.11 22.47 -31.29
N ALA A 181 63.31 21.68 -32.01
CA ALA A 181 62.25 22.18 -32.89
C ALA A 181 61.16 22.94 -32.11
N ILE A 182 60.66 22.35 -31.01
CA ILE A 182 59.67 23.00 -30.14
C ILE A 182 60.24 24.29 -29.55
N THR A 183 61.47 24.27 -29.05
CA THR A 183 62.14 25.43 -28.46
C THR A 183 62.28 26.57 -29.47
N GLN A 184 62.67 26.28 -30.72
CA GLN A 184 62.79 27.29 -31.77
C GLN A 184 61.46 27.98 -32.08
N MET A 185 60.35 27.23 -32.09
CA MET A 185 59.01 27.78 -32.34
C MET A 185 58.50 28.59 -31.14
N ALA A 186 58.65 28.07 -29.93
CA ALA A 186 58.15 28.69 -28.70
C ALA A 186 58.95 29.94 -28.29
N GLN A 187 60.26 29.99 -28.54
CA GLN A 187 61.12 31.14 -28.21
C GLN A 187 60.71 32.44 -28.89
N HIS A 188 59.99 32.37 -30.02
CA HIS A 188 59.48 33.55 -30.71
C HIS A 188 58.40 34.29 -29.88
N VAL A 189 57.71 33.57 -28.99
CA VAL A 189 56.62 34.09 -28.15
C VAL A 189 57.05 34.20 -26.69
N PHE A 190 57.89 33.27 -26.22
CA PHE A 190 58.40 33.17 -24.85
C PHE A 190 59.94 33.29 -24.84
N PRO A 191 60.51 34.49 -24.60
CA PRO A 191 61.96 34.71 -24.71
C PRO A 191 62.82 33.85 -23.77
N ASP A 192 62.27 33.44 -22.63
CA ASP A 192 62.92 32.63 -21.59
C ASP A 192 62.59 31.13 -21.68
N PHE A 193 62.00 30.69 -22.80
CA PHE A 193 61.58 29.30 -22.98
C PHE A 193 62.76 28.34 -23.11
N SER A 194 62.74 27.27 -22.32
CA SER A 194 63.69 26.17 -22.39
C SER A 194 63.03 24.82 -22.09
N ILE A 195 63.62 23.72 -22.54
CA ILE A 195 63.17 22.36 -22.20
C ILE A 195 64.31 21.63 -21.48
N GLU A 196 64.10 21.31 -20.20
CA GLU A 196 65.02 20.51 -19.41
C GLU A 196 64.78 19.02 -19.62
N ARG A 197 65.85 18.24 -19.79
CA ARG A 197 65.76 16.79 -20.01
C ARG A 197 65.55 16.03 -18.69
N GLN A 198 64.38 16.16 -18.10
CA GLN A 198 63.95 15.36 -16.96
C GLN A 198 63.20 14.10 -17.45
N ILE A 199 63.42 12.97 -16.79
CA ILE A 199 62.72 11.70 -17.06
C ILE A 199 61.98 11.29 -15.79
N ILE A 200 60.65 11.39 -15.79
CA ILE A 200 59.84 11.23 -14.57
C ILE A 200 58.72 10.22 -14.84
N LEU A 201 58.65 9.18 -14.02
CA LEU A 201 57.53 8.24 -14.00
C LEU A 201 56.51 8.67 -12.94
N GLY A 202 55.24 8.74 -13.32
CA GLY A 202 54.14 9.05 -12.41
C GLY A 202 52.76 8.88 -13.05
N CYS A 203 51.71 9.13 -12.27
CA CYS A 203 50.33 9.16 -12.76
C CYS A 203 49.96 10.59 -13.19
N PHE A 204 50.19 10.89 -14.47
CA PHE A 204 49.96 12.21 -15.08
C PHE A 204 48.54 12.40 -15.63
N MET A 205 47.71 11.36 -15.62
CA MET A 205 46.35 11.45 -16.11
C MET A 205 45.48 12.28 -15.15
N ASP A 206 44.84 13.33 -15.68
CA ASP A 206 43.83 14.14 -14.99
C ASP A 206 42.54 14.16 -15.84
N PRO A 207 41.48 13.44 -15.43
CA PRO A 207 40.20 13.44 -16.13
C PRO A 207 39.58 14.83 -16.27
N SER A 208 39.83 15.72 -15.30
CA SER A 208 39.26 17.07 -15.24
C SER A 208 39.67 17.90 -16.44
N THR A 209 40.93 17.78 -16.87
CA THR A 209 41.43 18.34 -18.13
C THR A 209 40.63 17.87 -19.34
N GLN A 210 40.36 16.56 -19.46
CA GLN A 210 39.60 16.03 -20.60
C GLN A 210 38.16 16.54 -20.60
N ILE A 211 37.53 16.61 -19.42
CA ILE A 211 36.19 17.17 -19.24
C ILE A 211 36.15 18.65 -19.67
N LEU A 212 37.15 19.45 -19.31
CA LEU A 212 37.22 20.87 -19.70
C LEU A 212 37.39 21.07 -21.22
N VAL A 213 38.17 20.20 -21.86
CA VAL A 213 38.35 20.21 -23.32
C VAL A 213 37.06 19.78 -24.01
N GLU A 214 36.44 18.69 -23.56
CA GLU A 214 35.21 18.14 -24.14
C GLU A 214 34.03 19.09 -23.97
N SER A 215 33.82 19.64 -22.76
CA SER A 215 32.78 20.64 -22.50
C SER A 215 32.94 21.89 -23.35
N GLN A 216 34.18 22.37 -23.57
CA GLN A 216 34.43 23.48 -24.50
C GLN A 216 34.00 23.13 -25.92
N MET A 217 34.35 21.93 -26.41
CA MET A 217 33.93 21.48 -27.75
C MET A 217 32.41 21.41 -27.88
N ILE A 218 31.71 20.92 -26.85
CA ILE A 218 30.24 20.86 -26.81
C ILE A 218 29.64 22.27 -26.83
N ILE A 219 30.12 23.17 -25.96
CA ILE A 219 29.66 24.56 -25.89
C ILE A 219 29.88 25.30 -27.21
N ASP A 220 31.05 25.13 -27.84
CA ASP A 220 31.38 25.75 -29.13
C ASP A 220 30.51 25.20 -30.27
N HIS A 221 30.10 23.93 -30.20
CA HIS A 221 29.16 23.35 -31.13
C HIS A 221 27.76 23.94 -30.95
N LEU A 222 27.26 23.97 -29.71
CA LEU A 222 25.94 24.52 -29.36
C LEU A 222 25.83 26.02 -29.68
N ALA A 223 26.93 26.76 -29.59
CA ALA A 223 27.00 28.16 -30.00
C ALA A 223 26.82 28.37 -31.52
N LYS A 224 27.05 27.35 -32.35
CA LYS A 224 26.84 27.39 -33.80
C LYS A 224 25.44 26.93 -34.22
N GLY A 225 24.73 26.19 -33.36
CA GLY A 225 23.39 25.68 -33.60
C GLY A 225 23.11 24.39 -32.80
N PRO A 226 21.91 23.78 -32.98
CA PRO A 226 21.56 22.53 -32.30
C PRO A 226 22.55 21.40 -32.64
N SER A 227 22.93 20.63 -31.64
CA SER A 227 23.87 19.50 -31.74
C SER A 227 23.23 18.21 -32.27
N GLY A 228 21.90 18.16 -32.32
CA GLY A 228 21.14 16.94 -32.66
C GLY A 228 20.94 16.00 -31.48
N ASN A 229 21.33 16.42 -30.28
CA ASN A 229 21.05 15.73 -29.02
C ASN A 229 20.03 16.56 -28.24
N ALA A 230 18.79 16.06 -28.14
CA ALA A 230 17.68 16.80 -27.54
C ALA A 230 17.96 17.27 -26.10
N MET A 231 18.73 16.51 -25.32
CA MET A 231 19.03 16.84 -23.92
C MET A 231 20.01 18.01 -23.83
N LEU A 232 21.09 17.96 -24.60
CA LEU A 232 22.06 19.06 -24.68
C LEU A 232 21.45 20.32 -25.30
N ASP A 233 20.64 20.14 -26.35
CA ASP A 233 19.97 21.25 -27.02
C ASP A 233 18.94 21.92 -26.10
N ALA A 234 18.21 21.14 -25.30
CA ALA A 234 17.28 21.68 -24.32
C ALA A 234 17.99 22.47 -23.20
N LEU A 235 19.13 21.97 -22.69
CA LEU A 235 19.97 22.69 -21.73
C LEU A 235 20.58 23.98 -22.32
N ALA A 236 20.91 23.98 -23.61
CA ALA A 236 21.35 25.17 -24.34
C ALA A 236 20.22 26.18 -24.62
N GLY A 237 18.98 25.86 -24.24
CA GLY A 237 17.82 26.74 -24.38
C GLY A 237 17.20 26.75 -25.78
N PHE A 238 17.38 25.69 -26.58
CA PHE A 238 16.65 25.54 -27.84
C PHE A 238 15.18 25.15 -27.60
N PRO A 239 14.19 25.94 -28.08
CA PRO A 239 12.78 25.74 -27.71
C PRO A 239 12.18 24.40 -28.14
N GLU A 240 12.49 23.93 -29.35
CA GLU A 240 11.96 22.65 -29.87
C GLU A 240 12.42 21.46 -29.03
N ALA A 241 13.68 21.47 -28.59
CA ALA A 241 14.23 20.43 -27.74
C ALA A 241 13.64 20.45 -26.33
N ARG A 242 13.41 21.65 -25.76
CA ARG A 242 12.71 21.80 -24.48
C ARG A 242 11.28 21.28 -24.53
N ASP A 243 10.53 21.67 -25.56
CA ASP A 243 9.16 21.21 -25.79
C ASP A 243 9.09 19.69 -25.96
N HIS A 244 10.05 19.10 -26.70
CA HIS A 244 10.15 17.66 -26.89
C HIS A 244 10.36 16.89 -25.57
N LEU A 245 11.14 17.43 -24.63
CA LEU A 245 11.36 16.81 -23.33
C LEU A 245 10.21 17.05 -22.34
N SER A 246 9.63 18.25 -22.32
CA SER A 246 8.62 18.62 -21.31
C SER A 246 7.22 18.10 -21.66
N ASN A 247 6.85 18.05 -22.95
CA ASN A 247 5.49 17.71 -23.40
C ASN A 247 5.38 16.29 -23.97
N GLN A 248 6.09 15.35 -23.38
CA GLN A 248 6.01 13.93 -23.75
C GLN A 248 4.64 13.36 -23.37
N GLN A 249 3.95 12.73 -24.34
CA GLN A 249 2.73 11.96 -24.05
C GLN A 249 3.10 10.60 -23.45
N MET A 250 2.84 10.44 -22.16
CA MET A 250 3.07 9.20 -21.42
C MET A 250 1.74 8.55 -21.03
N PRO A 251 1.63 7.21 -21.08
CA PRO A 251 0.50 6.49 -20.49
C PRO A 251 0.32 6.86 -19.01
N PRO A 252 -0.90 6.95 -18.47
CA PRO A 252 -1.10 7.26 -17.06
C PRO A 252 -0.53 6.16 -16.15
N TYR A 253 0.01 6.56 -14.99
CA TYR A 253 0.42 5.63 -13.94
C TYR A 253 -0.79 4.82 -13.41
N SER A 254 -0.55 3.54 -13.11
CA SER A 254 -1.52 2.65 -12.49
C SER A 254 -0.90 2.09 -11.20
N PRO A 255 -1.56 2.23 -10.04
CA PRO A 255 -1.08 1.64 -8.78
C PRO A 255 -1.34 0.13 -8.68
N PHE A 256 -2.14 -0.43 -9.59
CA PHE A 256 -2.42 -1.86 -9.65
C PHE A 256 -1.25 -2.64 -10.26
N ASP A 257 -1.07 -3.88 -9.79
CA ASP A 257 -0.07 -4.78 -10.37
C ASP A 257 -0.36 -5.06 -11.85
N GLY A 258 0.69 -4.95 -12.67
CA GLY A 258 0.64 -5.32 -14.09
C GLY A 258 0.52 -6.84 -14.31
N ASP A 259 0.35 -7.21 -15.58
CA ASP A 259 0.39 -8.61 -16.01
C ASP A 259 1.80 -9.20 -15.76
N PRO A 260 1.93 -10.27 -14.96
CA PRO A 260 3.20 -10.95 -14.70
C PRO A 260 3.96 -11.38 -15.96
N HIS A 261 3.27 -11.71 -17.07
CA HIS A 261 3.95 -12.06 -18.32
C HIS A 261 4.72 -10.89 -18.95
N SER A 262 4.38 -9.68 -18.54
CA SER A 262 5.00 -8.44 -18.98
C SER A 262 5.92 -7.83 -17.94
N GLU A 263 6.27 -8.54 -16.86
CA GLU A 263 7.16 -8.05 -15.80
C GLU A 263 8.62 -8.42 -16.13
N PHE A 264 9.42 -7.41 -16.53
CA PHE A 264 10.82 -7.59 -16.97
C PHE A 264 11.81 -6.79 -16.11
N GLU A 265 11.34 -6.30 -14.98
CA GLU A 265 12.10 -5.54 -13.99
C GLU A 265 12.70 -6.52 -12.98
N VAL A 266 14.03 -6.52 -12.86
CA VAL A 266 14.71 -7.33 -11.83
C VAL A 266 14.69 -6.62 -10.48
N GLY A 267 14.74 -7.39 -9.40
CA GLY A 267 14.66 -6.87 -8.04
C GLY A 267 13.21 -6.71 -7.54
N ASP A 268 13.07 -6.52 -6.23
CA ASP A 268 11.78 -6.33 -5.58
C ASP A 268 11.40 -4.84 -5.60
N VAL A 269 11.14 -4.32 -6.81
CA VAL A 269 10.79 -2.90 -7.02
C VAL A 269 9.28 -2.64 -7.04
N ASP A 270 8.87 -1.46 -6.56
CA ASP A 270 7.48 -1.02 -6.53
C ASP A 270 6.90 -0.72 -7.93
N ASN A 271 5.59 -0.45 -8.00
CA ASN A 271 4.91 -0.17 -9.26
C ASN A 271 5.33 1.17 -9.89
N THR A 272 5.84 2.14 -9.12
CA THR A 272 6.32 3.43 -9.63
C THR A 272 7.63 3.26 -10.40
N VAL A 273 8.55 2.43 -9.89
CA VAL A 273 9.81 2.08 -10.54
C VAL A 273 9.55 1.24 -11.79
N ARG A 274 8.60 0.29 -11.75
CA ARG A 274 8.18 -0.45 -12.95
C ARG A 274 7.57 0.47 -14.01
N TYR A 275 6.80 1.47 -13.59
CA TYR A 275 6.29 2.49 -14.49
C TYR A 275 7.45 3.29 -15.12
N ALA A 276 8.42 3.76 -14.33
CA ALA A 276 9.62 4.44 -14.85
C ALA A 276 10.42 3.58 -15.83
N ALA A 277 10.63 2.29 -15.51
CA ALA A 277 11.30 1.33 -16.38
C ALA A 277 10.57 1.15 -17.72
N ASN A 278 9.23 1.07 -17.69
CA ASN A 278 8.39 1.03 -18.88
C ASN A 278 8.52 2.30 -19.74
N MET A 279 8.54 3.47 -19.10
CA MET A 279 8.70 4.76 -19.80
C MET A 279 10.08 4.86 -20.45
N ALA A 280 11.13 4.44 -19.74
CA ALA A 280 12.48 4.38 -20.26
C ALA A 280 12.60 3.43 -21.47
N ALA A 281 12.01 2.24 -21.39
CA ALA A 281 11.99 1.28 -22.50
C ALA A 281 11.14 1.74 -23.70
N ALA A 282 10.08 2.52 -23.48
CA ALA A 282 9.27 3.14 -24.53
C ALA A 282 9.99 4.30 -25.24
N GLY A 283 11.00 4.89 -24.60
CA GLY A 283 11.84 5.93 -25.17
C GLY A 283 11.68 7.32 -24.56
N HIS A 284 11.02 7.40 -23.42
CA HIS A 284 10.80 8.66 -22.72
C HIS A 284 11.98 8.99 -21.80
N SER A 285 12.44 10.23 -21.85
CA SER A 285 13.38 10.73 -20.84
C SER A 285 12.57 11.12 -19.60
N VAL A 286 12.96 10.62 -18.42
CA VAL A 286 12.18 10.78 -17.17
C VAL A 286 13.09 11.10 -15.99
N PHE A 287 12.53 11.80 -15.02
CA PHE A 287 13.13 11.97 -13.70
C PHE A 287 12.41 11.04 -12.71
N VAL A 288 13.19 10.25 -11.99
CA VAL A 288 12.69 9.39 -10.92
C VAL A 288 13.10 10.03 -9.60
N ASP A 289 12.11 10.60 -8.90
CA ASP A 289 12.28 11.31 -7.64
C ASP A 289 12.16 10.33 -6.48
N GLY A 290 13.24 10.10 -5.74
CA GLY A 290 13.25 9.16 -4.62
C GLY A 290 14.15 9.66 -3.48
N THR A 291 13.78 9.36 -2.25
CA THR A 291 14.56 9.70 -1.05
C THR A 291 15.78 8.76 -0.90
N GLN A 292 16.74 9.14 -0.04
CA GLN A 292 17.93 8.31 0.21
C GLN A 292 17.65 6.94 0.84
N ASP A 293 16.49 6.78 1.46
CA ASP A 293 16.07 5.51 2.05
C ASP A 293 15.80 4.45 0.96
N THR A 294 15.73 4.85 -0.32
CA THR A 294 15.49 3.95 -1.46
C THR A 294 16.79 3.46 -2.10
N ASP A 295 16.85 2.18 -2.48
CA ASP A 295 18.01 1.62 -3.18
C ASP A 295 18.01 1.99 -4.67
N THR A 296 18.62 3.14 -5.01
CA THR A 296 18.71 3.62 -6.39
C THR A 296 19.48 2.68 -7.33
N ALA A 297 20.38 1.81 -6.82
CA ALA A 297 21.04 0.81 -7.63
C ALA A 297 20.10 -0.33 -8.05
N GLU A 298 19.14 -0.68 -7.20
CA GLU A 298 18.09 -1.66 -7.53
C GLU A 298 17.11 -1.07 -8.55
N GLN A 299 16.71 0.19 -8.37
CA GLN A 299 15.89 0.93 -9.35
C GLN A 299 16.60 1.01 -10.71
N ALA A 300 17.88 1.38 -10.74
CA ALA A 300 18.67 1.42 -11.97
C ALA A 300 18.75 0.06 -12.65
N ALA A 301 18.89 -1.03 -11.88
CA ALA A 301 18.94 -2.38 -12.42
C ALA A 301 17.60 -2.82 -13.02
N ALA A 302 16.48 -2.49 -12.38
CA ALA A 302 15.13 -2.72 -12.90
C ALA A 302 14.88 -1.98 -14.21
N ILE A 303 15.27 -0.69 -14.27
CA ILE A 303 15.17 0.12 -15.50
C ILE A 303 16.06 -0.46 -16.60
N ALA A 304 17.30 -0.83 -16.27
CA ALA A 304 18.23 -1.44 -17.21
C ALA A 304 17.70 -2.77 -17.77
N SER A 305 17.17 -3.66 -16.92
CA SER A 305 16.65 -4.97 -17.35
C SER A 305 15.45 -4.84 -18.29
N ARG A 306 14.55 -3.88 -18.01
CA ARG A 306 13.43 -3.56 -18.89
C ARG A 306 13.90 -3.03 -20.25
N CYS A 307 14.90 -2.14 -20.26
CA CYS A 307 15.51 -1.65 -21.50
C CYS A 307 16.19 -2.78 -22.31
N ILE A 308 16.89 -3.72 -21.66
CA ILE A 308 17.47 -4.91 -22.32
C ILE A 308 16.37 -5.70 -23.03
N MET A 309 15.22 -5.94 -22.37
CA MET A 309 14.10 -6.65 -23.00
C MET A 309 13.47 -5.88 -24.16
N ALA A 310 13.43 -4.56 -24.09
CA ALA A 310 13.02 -3.71 -25.23
C ALA A 310 14.08 -3.63 -26.35
N GLY A 311 15.26 -4.23 -26.18
CA GLY A 311 16.34 -4.21 -27.17
C GLY A 311 17.10 -2.89 -27.23
N ARG A 312 17.06 -2.09 -26.16
CA ARG A 312 17.78 -0.82 -26.05
C ARG A 312 19.09 -1.00 -25.28
N SER A 313 20.13 -0.31 -25.74
CA SER A 313 21.40 -0.24 -25.02
C SER A 313 21.34 0.79 -23.89
N VAL A 314 21.96 0.47 -22.76
CA VAL A 314 21.95 1.26 -21.52
C VAL A 314 23.36 1.66 -21.15
N LEU A 315 23.57 2.94 -20.86
CA LEU A 315 24.75 3.46 -20.20
C LEU A 315 24.39 3.79 -18.74
N TYR A 316 24.85 2.99 -17.80
CA TYR A 316 24.71 3.29 -16.37
C TYR A 316 25.89 4.14 -15.89
N VAL A 317 25.60 5.32 -15.35
CA VAL A 317 26.59 6.29 -14.89
C VAL A 317 26.43 6.50 -13.38
N PRO A 318 27.21 5.76 -12.56
CA PRO A 318 27.25 6.02 -11.13
C PRO A 318 28.06 7.31 -10.88
N CYS A 319 27.43 8.29 -10.24
CA CYS A 319 28.10 9.55 -9.89
C CYS A 319 28.96 9.43 -8.62
N VAL A 320 28.79 8.37 -7.84
CA VAL A 320 29.60 8.06 -6.66
C VAL A 320 30.17 6.63 -6.70
N PRO A 321 31.35 6.38 -6.11
CA PRO A 321 32.01 5.07 -6.19
C PRO A 321 31.23 3.89 -5.57
N ASP A 322 30.47 4.11 -4.49
CA ASP A 322 29.76 2.98 -3.84
C ASP A 322 28.60 2.46 -4.71
N GLN A 323 27.90 3.34 -5.44
CA GLN A 323 26.83 2.92 -6.35
C GLN A 323 27.32 2.06 -7.52
N LYS A 324 28.55 2.29 -7.99
CA LYS A 324 29.20 1.38 -8.95
C LYS A 324 29.25 -0.04 -8.41
N ARG A 325 29.69 -0.22 -7.15
CA ARG A 325 29.81 -1.54 -6.51
C ARG A 325 28.45 -2.17 -6.27
N ARG A 326 27.47 -1.40 -5.81
CA ARG A 326 26.11 -1.89 -5.52
C ARG A 326 25.42 -2.35 -6.78
N PHE A 327 25.43 -1.56 -7.86
CA PHE A 327 24.83 -1.94 -9.13
C PHE A 327 25.42 -3.24 -9.71
N ILE A 328 26.75 -3.42 -9.66
CA ILE A 328 27.39 -4.69 -10.07
C ILE A 328 26.86 -5.87 -9.23
N ASN A 329 26.71 -5.68 -7.93
CA ASN A 329 26.21 -6.73 -7.04
C ASN A 329 24.74 -7.06 -7.32
N VAL A 330 23.88 -6.06 -7.52
CA VAL A 330 22.47 -6.25 -7.88
C VAL A 330 22.34 -6.99 -9.21
N MET A 331 23.08 -6.56 -10.24
CA MET A 331 23.09 -7.22 -11.55
C MET A 331 23.56 -8.68 -11.45
N ARG A 332 24.56 -8.98 -10.61
CA ARG A 332 25.03 -10.36 -10.39
C ARG A 332 24.04 -11.20 -9.60
N ALA A 333 23.41 -10.65 -8.56
CA ALA A 333 22.42 -11.33 -7.75
C ALA A 333 21.18 -11.74 -8.57
N ASN A 334 20.88 -10.98 -9.62
CA ASN A 334 19.82 -11.27 -10.58
C ASN A 334 20.31 -11.99 -11.86
N GLU A 335 21.50 -12.61 -11.84
CA GLU A 335 22.07 -13.37 -12.97
C GLU A 335 22.31 -12.57 -14.28
N LEU A 336 22.25 -11.24 -14.23
CA LEU A 336 22.50 -10.33 -15.36
C LEU A 336 23.95 -9.84 -15.44
N GLY A 337 24.86 -10.33 -14.60
CA GLY A 337 26.27 -9.93 -14.60
C GLY A 337 26.98 -10.14 -15.95
N GLY A 338 26.53 -11.10 -16.77
CA GLY A 338 27.07 -11.33 -18.11
C GLY A 338 26.68 -10.24 -19.13
N GLN A 339 25.60 -9.49 -18.89
CA GLN A 339 25.10 -8.42 -19.76
C GLN A 339 25.75 -7.06 -19.46
N LEU A 340 26.46 -6.95 -18.33
CA LEU A 340 27.14 -5.75 -17.86
C LEU A 340 28.61 -5.72 -18.33
N LEU A 341 29.07 -4.55 -18.76
CA LEU A 341 30.48 -4.26 -19.03
C LEU A 341 30.90 -2.96 -18.33
N ASP A 342 31.91 -3.06 -17.45
CA ASP A 342 32.60 -1.88 -16.92
C ASP A 342 33.60 -1.38 -17.95
N VAL A 343 33.42 -0.14 -18.43
CA VAL A 343 34.27 0.47 -19.46
C VAL A 343 35.73 0.60 -19.00
N ALA A 344 35.95 0.66 -17.68
CA ALA A 344 37.30 0.73 -17.09
C ALA A 344 37.95 -0.65 -16.85
N ASP A 345 37.26 -1.77 -17.13
CA ASP A 345 37.82 -3.11 -16.94
C ASP A 345 38.93 -3.40 -17.96
N GLN A 346 40.10 -3.80 -17.46
CA GLN A 346 41.25 -4.20 -18.29
C GLN A 346 40.96 -5.48 -19.07
N ASN A 347 40.03 -6.31 -18.60
CA ASN A 347 39.60 -7.54 -19.25
C ASN A 347 38.37 -7.35 -20.14
N ALA A 348 38.00 -6.11 -20.47
CA ALA A 348 36.80 -5.82 -21.26
C ALA A 348 36.74 -6.61 -22.59
N ASN A 349 37.85 -6.69 -23.32
CA ASN A 349 37.90 -7.46 -24.58
C ASN A 349 37.63 -8.95 -24.36
N ALA A 350 38.24 -9.56 -23.33
CA ALA A 350 38.01 -10.95 -22.98
C ALA A 350 36.56 -11.18 -22.50
N ALA A 351 35.97 -10.23 -21.79
CA ALA A 351 34.58 -10.31 -21.33
C ALA A 351 33.58 -10.23 -22.50
N ILE A 352 33.87 -9.41 -23.52
CA ILE A 352 33.08 -9.36 -24.77
C ILE A 352 33.27 -10.69 -25.53
N ASP A 353 34.51 -11.13 -25.72
CA ASP A 353 34.83 -12.34 -26.47
C ASP A 353 34.19 -13.59 -25.87
N HIS A 354 34.28 -13.73 -24.54
CA HIS A 354 33.63 -14.80 -23.80
C HIS A 354 32.11 -14.82 -24.04
N GLN A 355 31.47 -13.65 -24.12
CA GLN A 355 30.05 -13.56 -24.41
C GLN A 355 29.72 -14.02 -25.83
N LEU A 356 30.53 -13.64 -26.83
CA LEU A 356 30.37 -14.09 -28.21
C LEU A 356 30.49 -15.61 -28.32
N ILE A 357 31.51 -16.20 -27.68
CA ILE A 357 31.72 -17.64 -27.64
C ILE A 357 30.52 -18.35 -26.98
N SER A 358 30.05 -17.82 -25.85
CA SER A 358 28.90 -18.36 -25.12
C SER A 358 27.62 -18.33 -25.97
N ALA A 359 27.44 -17.29 -26.79
CA ALA A 359 26.29 -17.16 -27.67
C ALA A 359 26.30 -18.15 -28.84
N VAL A 360 27.47 -18.41 -29.44
CA VAL A 360 27.59 -19.42 -30.52
C VAL A 360 27.27 -20.83 -30.00
N GLY A 361 27.62 -21.11 -28.74
CA GLY A 361 27.30 -22.37 -28.06
C GLY A 361 25.92 -22.41 -27.40
N TYR A 362 25.09 -21.39 -27.58
CA TYR A 362 23.81 -21.27 -26.89
C TYR A 362 22.87 -22.43 -27.22
N GLN A 363 22.28 -23.00 -26.17
CA GLN A 363 21.21 -23.98 -26.25
C GLN A 363 20.01 -23.43 -25.47
N GLN A 364 18.80 -23.67 -25.99
CA GLN A 364 17.58 -23.19 -25.36
C GLN A 364 17.42 -23.82 -23.97
N GLY A 365 17.42 -22.97 -22.94
CA GLY A 365 17.21 -23.36 -21.55
C GLY A 365 15.73 -23.40 -21.15
N VAL A 366 15.48 -23.67 -19.87
CA VAL A 366 14.13 -23.75 -19.27
C VAL A 366 13.68 -22.47 -18.57
N ALA A 367 14.49 -21.39 -18.58
CA ALA A 367 14.22 -20.18 -17.81
C ALA A 367 12.95 -19.47 -18.30
N THR A 368 12.80 -19.26 -19.62
CA THR A 368 11.60 -18.64 -20.20
C THR A 368 10.34 -19.44 -19.86
N SER A 369 10.36 -20.78 -20.03
CA SER A 369 9.19 -21.61 -19.71
C SER A 369 8.86 -21.62 -18.21
N ARG A 370 9.87 -21.53 -17.33
CA ARG A 370 9.65 -21.44 -15.88
C ARG A 370 9.04 -20.09 -15.50
N PHE A 371 9.52 -19.01 -16.11
CA PHE A 371 8.96 -17.67 -15.94
C PHE A 371 7.48 -17.64 -16.35
N ASP A 372 7.15 -18.18 -17.53
CA ASP A 372 5.77 -18.24 -18.03
C ASP A 372 4.87 -19.08 -17.10
N GLN A 373 5.35 -20.23 -16.64
CA GLN A 373 4.61 -21.08 -15.70
C GLN A 373 4.33 -20.38 -14.36
N LEU A 374 5.31 -19.65 -13.82
CA LEU A 374 5.15 -18.88 -12.59
C LEU A 374 4.21 -17.69 -12.80
N ALA A 375 4.27 -17.03 -13.97
CA ALA A 375 3.36 -15.95 -14.35
C ALA A 375 1.90 -16.45 -14.44
N ASP A 376 1.66 -17.57 -15.13
CA ASP A 376 0.33 -18.21 -15.23
C ASP A 376 -0.23 -18.53 -13.83
N GLU A 377 0.61 -19.13 -12.98
CA GLU A 377 0.22 -19.45 -11.60
C GLU A 377 -0.08 -18.18 -10.79
N LEU A 378 0.74 -17.14 -10.93
CA LEU A 378 0.58 -15.87 -10.22
C LEU A 378 -0.72 -15.17 -10.64
N VAL A 379 -1.06 -15.18 -11.94
CA VAL A 379 -2.36 -14.69 -12.44
C VAL A 379 -3.51 -15.45 -11.80
N GLY A 380 -3.41 -16.78 -11.71
CA GLY A 380 -4.42 -17.63 -11.08
C GLY A 380 -4.62 -17.34 -9.59
N VAL A 381 -3.52 -17.24 -8.83
CA VAL A 381 -3.57 -16.97 -7.39
C VAL A 381 -4.03 -15.54 -7.09
N ARG A 382 -3.54 -14.53 -7.83
CA ARG A 382 -4.02 -13.13 -7.72
C ARG A 382 -5.52 -13.04 -7.97
N SER A 383 -6.00 -13.66 -9.06
CA SER A 383 -7.43 -13.67 -9.40
C SER A 383 -8.29 -14.28 -8.30
N ARG A 384 -7.80 -15.34 -7.63
CA ARG A 384 -8.50 -15.98 -6.52
C ARG A 384 -8.59 -15.07 -5.29
N LEU A 385 -7.49 -14.42 -4.90
CA LEU A 385 -7.45 -13.46 -3.78
C LEU A 385 -8.34 -12.24 -4.05
N THR A 386 -8.17 -11.61 -5.22
CA THR A 386 -8.96 -10.44 -5.62
C THR A 386 -10.44 -10.74 -5.69
N ARG A 387 -10.82 -11.92 -6.20
CA ARG A 387 -12.23 -12.32 -6.25
C ARG A 387 -12.82 -12.56 -4.86
N TYR A 388 -12.08 -13.21 -3.95
CA TYR A 388 -12.54 -13.41 -2.59
C TYR A 388 -12.73 -12.07 -1.86
N LEU A 389 -11.70 -11.23 -1.84
CA LEU A 389 -11.77 -9.91 -1.18
C LEU A 389 -12.80 -9.01 -1.85
N GLY A 390 -12.95 -9.10 -3.17
CA GLY A 390 -13.97 -8.37 -3.93
C GLY A 390 -15.39 -8.81 -3.60
N ASP A 391 -15.65 -10.10 -3.39
CA ASP A 391 -16.97 -10.57 -2.95
C ASP A 391 -17.26 -10.17 -1.49
N LEU A 392 -16.24 -10.18 -0.62
CA LEU A 392 -16.37 -9.83 0.80
C LEU A 392 -16.59 -8.32 1.03
N HIS A 393 -15.78 -7.49 0.37
CA HIS A 393 -15.78 -6.03 0.52
C HIS A 393 -16.64 -5.31 -0.52
N GLY A 394 -17.01 -5.99 -1.61
CA GLY A 394 -17.88 -5.45 -2.65
C GLY A 394 -19.29 -5.19 -2.16
N VAL A 395 -19.83 -4.03 -2.50
CA VAL A 395 -21.20 -3.65 -2.15
C VAL A 395 -22.19 -4.52 -2.90
N ASN A 396 -23.06 -5.23 -2.18
CA ASN A 396 -24.12 -6.03 -2.78
C ASN A 396 -25.16 -5.12 -3.44
N LYS A 397 -25.50 -5.39 -4.70
CA LYS A 397 -26.47 -4.57 -5.47
C LYS A 397 -27.89 -4.57 -4.91
N THR A 398 -28.26 -5.60 -4.16
CA THR A 398 -29.61 -5.77 -3.58
C THR A 398 -29.77 -4.97 -2.30
N TRP A 399 -28.75 -4.99 -1.44
CA TRP A 399 -28.78 -4.46 -0.08
C TRP A 399 -27.99 -3.17 0.12
N ASN A 400 -27.15 -2.79 -0.86
CA ASN A 400 -26.25 -1.64 -0.81
C ASN A 400 -25.26 -1.67 0.38
N VAL A 401 -24.91 -2.88 0.84
CA VAL A 401 -23.90 -3.14 1.87
C VAL A 401 -23.04 -4.34 1.45
N SER A 402 -21.80 -4.39 1.91
CA SER A 402 -20.91 -5.55 1.69
C SER A 402 -21.07 -6.62 2.77
N ALA A 403 -20.55 -7.82 2.51
CA ALA A 403 -20.50 -8.88 3.53
C ALA A 403 -19.61 -8.48 4.72
N TYR A 404 -18.52 -7.76 4.47
CA TYR A 404 -17.69 -7.19 5.54
C TYR A 404 -18.49 -6.21 6.42
N GLN A 405 -19.28 -5.33 5.81
CA GLN A 405 -20.12 -4.38 6.56
C GLN A 405 -21.21 -5.08 7.37
N THR A 406 -21.83 -6.15 6.86
CA THR A 406 -22.82 -6.91 7.63
C THR A 406 -22.17 -7.60 8.83
N ILE A 407 -20.97 -8.18 8.68
CA ILE A 407 -20.18 -8.75 9.78
C ILE A 407 -19.90 -7.70 10.86
N GLN A 408 -19.41 -6.51 10.47
CA GLN A 408 -19.15 -5.41 11.41
C GLN A 408 -20.42 -4.99 12.16
N ASN A 409 -21.56 -4.87 11.47
CA ASN A 409 -22.82 -4.52 12.13
C ASN A 409 -23.32 -5.62 13.08
N LEU A 410 -23.14 -6.90 12.72
CA LEU A 410 -23.49 -8.02 13.59
C LEU A 410 -22.60 -8.06 14.84
N ALA A 411 -21.30 -7.78 14.70
CA ALA A 411 -20.38 -7.64 15.83
C ALA A 411 -20.82 -6.50 16.75
N ASN A 412 -21.12 -5.31 16.20
CA ASN A 412 -21.65 -4.18 16.96
C ASN A 412 -22.92 -4.54 17.75
N ILE A 413 -23.80 -5.35 17.16
CA ILE A 413 -25.06 -5.78 17.80
C ILE A 413 -24.78 -6.72 18.98
N SER A 414 -23.78 -7.59 18.87
CA SER A 414 -23.43 -8.53 19.95
C SER A 414 -22.86 -7.85 21.20
N GLU A 415 -22.28 -6.65 21.05
CA GLU A 415 -21.77 -5.83 22.15
C GLU A 415 -22.82 -4.94 22.81
N LEU A 416 -24.05 -4.88 22.26
CA LEU A 416 -25.10 -4.07 22.84
C LEU A 416 -25.46 -4.58 24.25
N PRO A 417 -25.68 -3.67 25.24
CA PRO A 417 -26.02 -4.06 26.61
C PRO A 417 -27.29 -4.93 26.74
N THR A 418 -28.15 -4.90 25.72
CA THR A 418 -29.41 -5.65 25.64
C THR A 418 -29.20 -7.12 25.31
N HIS A 419 -28.01 -7.52 24.83
CA HIS A 419 -27.65 -8.87 24.38
C HIS A 419 -28.73 -9.55 23.51
N PRO A 420 -29.00 -9.02 22.30
CA PRO A 420 -30.00 -9.60 21.40
C PRO A 420 -29.68 -11.05 21.06
N ALA A 421 -30.70 -11.91 21.07
CA ALA A 421 -30.51 -13.35 20.95
C ALA A 421 -31.51 -14.04 20.01
N THR A 422 -32.25 -13.29 19.19
CA THR A 422 -33.19 -13.88 18.24
C THR A 422 -32.49 -14.75 17.20
N HIS A 423 -33.08 -15.90 16.94
CA HIS A 423 -32.68 -16.79 15.85
C HIS A 423 -33.57 -16.64 14.60
N VAL A 424 -34.57 -15.75 14.65
CA VAL A 424 -35.51 -15.56 13.55
C VAL A 424 -34.79 -14.93 12.36
N ARG A 425 -35.13 -15.40 11.16
CA ARG A 425 -34.70 -14.83 9.88
C ARG A 425 -35.93 -14.30 9.17
N LEU A 426 -35.90 -13.02 8.84
CA LEU A 426 -37.00 -12.41 8.11
C LEU A 426 -37.04 -12.99 6.70
N GLY A 427 -38.23 -13.10 6.13
CA GLY A 427 -38.35 -13.37 4.69
C GLY A 427 -37.63 -12.30 3.89
N LYS A 428 -36.93 -12.68 2.81
CA LYS A 428 -36.14 -11.76 1.97
C LYS A 428 -36.95 -10.52 1.53
N GLU A 429 -38.21 -10.71 1.14
CA GLU A 429 -39.08 -9.62 0.71
C GLU A 429 -39.43 -8.67 1.86
N VAL A 430 -39.66 -9.21 3.07
CA VAL A 430 -39.92 -8.45 4.30
C VAL A 430 -38.70 -7.62 4.69
N ALA A 431 -37.52 -8.24 4.77
CA ALA A 431 -36.28 -7.52 5.10
C ALA A 431 -35.99 -6.38 4.09
N ARG A 432 -36.33 -6.55 2.80
CA ARG A 432 -36.18 -5.47 1.81
C ARG A 432 -37.21 -4.36 1.98
N SER A 433 -38.47 -4.68 2.28
CA SER A 433 -39.53 -3.67 2.40
C SER A 433 -39.31 -2.76 3.60
N ILE A 434 -38.73 -3.28 4.68
CA ILE A 434 -38.50 -2.53 5.92
C ILE A 434 -37.12 -1.86 6.00
N GLY A 435 -36.18 -2.20 5.12
CA GLY A 435 -34.77 -1.80 5.26
C GLY A 435 -34.53 -0.29 5.36
N SER A 436 -35.30 0.53 4.63
CA SER A 436 -35.19 1.99 4.66
C SER A 436 -35.94 2.66 5.83
N SER A 437 -36.76 1.90 6.56
CA SER A 437 -37.61 2.38 7.66
C SER A 437 -37.47 1.51 8.91
N LEU A 438 -36.28 0.93 9.10
CA LEU A 438 -36.00 -0.01 10.19
C LEU A 438 -36.30 0.60 11.57
N ASP A 439 -35.95 1.88 11.77
CA ASP A 439 -36.21 2.58 13.03
C ASP A 439 -37.71 2.89 13.25
N ASP A 440 -38.50 3.08 12.18
CA ASP A 440 -39.95 3.25 12.28
C ASP A 440 -40.61 1.95 12.72
N TRP A 441 -40.21 0.83 12.13
CA TRP A 441 -40.70 -0.51 12.51
C TRP A 441 -40.24 -0.92 13.90
N ALA A 442 -39.00 -0.59 14.30
CA ALA A 442 -38.54 -0.77 15.67
C ALA A 442 -39.44 -0.01 16.67
N SER A 443 -39.78 1.25 16.36
CA SER A 443 -40.65 2.07 17.22
C SER A 443 -42.06 1.50 17.34
N LYS A 444 -42.60 0.90 16.26
CA LYS A 444 -43.89 0.19 16.31
C LYS A 444 -43.85 -1.08 17.16
N LEU A 445 -42.77 -1.86 17.07
CA LEU A 445 -42.57 -3.05 17.92
C LEU A 445 -42.36 -2.67 19.39
N GLU A 446 -41.60 -1.61 19.67
CA GLU A 446 -41.47 -1.03 21.03
C GLU A 446 -42.85 -0.63 21.57
N ARG A 447 -43.65 0.10 20.77
CA ARG A 447 -45.01 0.51 21.15
C ARG A 447 -45.94 -0.69 21.39
N ALA A 448 -45.87 -1.73 20.56
CA ALA A 448 -46.63 -2.96 20.78
C ALA A 448 -46.22 -3.63 22.11
N GLY A 449 -44.92 -3.63 22.44
CA GLY A 449 -44.39 -4.08 23.72
C GLY A 449 -44.88 -3.25 24.92
N GLU A 450 -44.92 -1.92 24.81
CA GLU A 450 -45.48 -1.03 25.84
C GLU A 450 -46.97 -1.31 26.12
N LEU A 451 -47.71 -1.69 25.08
CA LEU A 451 -49.12 -2.08 25.17
C LEU A 451 -49.29 -3.54 25.63
N GLY A 452 -48.20 -4.25 25.88
CA GLY A 452 -48.15 -5.58 26.47
C GLY A 452 -48.33 -6.74 25.49
N GLU A 453 -48.01 -6.58 24.19
CA GLU A 453 -48.08 -7.66 23.20
C GLU A 453 -47.22 -8.89 23.57
N TYR A 454 -46.06 -8.66 24.19
CA TYR A 454 -45.12 -9.72 24.55
C TYR A 454 -45.26 -10.22 25.98
N THR A 455 -46.11 -9.59 26.80
CA THR A 455 -46.17 -9.84 28.25
C THR A 455 -47.54 -10.24 28.76
N ILE A 456 -48.62 -9.79 28.10
CA ILE A 456 -50.00 -10.08 28.52
C ILE A 456 -50.41 -11.44 27.95
N GLY A 457 -50.76 -12.37 28.81
CA GLY A 457 -51.27 -13.69 28.47
C GLY A 457 -52.79 -13.83 28.63
N PRO A 458 -53.33 -15.04 28.36
CA PRO A 458 -54.76 -15.33 28.49
C PRO A 458 -55.31 -15.21 29.92
N ASP A 459 -54.46 -15.34 30.94
CA ASP A 459 -54.87 -15.24 32.35
C ASP A 459 -54.88 -13.78 32.87
N ASP A 460 -54.29 -12.84 32.12
CA ASP A 460 -54.12 -11.44 32.56
C ASP A 460 -55.33 -10.54 32.21
N THR A 461 -56.09 -10.89 31.17
CA THR A 461 -57.25 -10.11 30.71
C THR A 461 -58.33 -10.99 30.12
N ALA A 462 -59.58 -10.71 30.48
CA ALA A 462 -60.74 -11.41 29.91
C ALA A 462 -60.95 -11.08 28.42
N TRP A 463 -60.37 -9.97 27.94
CA TRP A 463 -60.41 -9.51 26.55
C TRP A 463 -59.24 -10.04 25.70
N TYR A 464 -58.47 -11.02 26.20
CA TYR A 464 -57.29 -11.52 25.52
C TYR A 464 -57.60 -12.04 24.10
N LYS A 465 -56.90 -11.49 23.09
CA LYS A 465 -57.11 -11.74 21.65
C LYS A 465 -58.51 -11.39 21.13
N ALA A 466 -59.27 -10.51 21.80
CA ALA A 466 -60.52 -9.99 21.24
C ALA A 466 -60.24 -9.08 20.02
N SER A 467 -61.06 -9.21 18.97
CA SER A 467 -60.90 -8.51 17.69
C SER A 467 -61.49 -7.09 17.74
N LEU A 468 -60.80 -6.16 18.41
CA LEU A 468 -61.18 -4.74 18.52
C LEU A 468 -60.05 -3.85 17.99
N TYR A 469 -60.33 -2.98 17.02
CA TYR A 469 -59.29 -2.22 16.30
C TYR A 469 -59.44 -0.70 16.42
N THR A 470 -60.54 -0.23 17.01
CA THR A 470 -60.78 1.20 17.24
C THR A 470 -61.35 1.43 18.64
N GLU A 471 -61.17 2.64 19.17
CA GLU A 471 -61.79 3.05 20.44
C GLU A 471 -63.31 2.93 20.38
N ASP A 472 -63.93 3.30 19.25
CA ASP A 472 -65.38 3.19 19.04
C ASP A 472 -65.85 1.74 19.11
N GLU A 473 -65.14 0.80 18.49
CA GLU A 473 -65.45 -0.63 18.58
C GLU A 473 -65.35 -1.15 20.01
N ALA A 474 -64.34 -0.72 20.78
CA ALA A 474 -64.18 -1.11 22.18
C ALA A 474 -65.27 -0.53 23.08
N ILE A 475 -65.65 0.74 22.87
CA ILE A 475 -66.77 1.38 23.57
C ILE A 475 -68.07 0.65 23.26
N ASP A 476 -68.33 0.37 21.98
CA ASP A 476 -69.52 -0.35 21.54
C ASP A 476 -69.56 -1.77 22.13
N ALA A 477 -68.46 -2.52 22.06
CA ALA A 477 -68.38 -3.87 22.64
C ALA A 477 -68.62 -3.85 24.16
N TYR A 478 -68.00 -2.92 24.89
CA TYR A 478 -68.23 -2.76 26.32
C TYR A 478 -69.68 -2.39 26.63
N GLN A 479 -70.26 -1.44 25.88
CA GLN A 479 -71.65 -1.02 26.06
C GLN A 479 -72.62 -2.19 25.84
N ARG A 480 -72.34 -3.06 24.86
CA ARG A 480 -73.12 -4.29 24.62
C ARG A 480 -73.01 -5.28 25.78
N VAL A 481 -71.83 -5.44 26.38
CA VAL A 481 -71.64 -6.25 27.60
C VAL A 481 -72.45 -5.66 28.76
N VAL A 482 -72.39 -4.34 28.96
CA VAL A 482 -73.16 -3.62 30.00
C VAL A 482 -74.65 -3.82 29.80
N ASP A 483 -75.15 -3.61 28.59
CA ASP A 483 -76.57 -3.72 28.26
C ASP A 483 -77.07 -5.16 28.38
N MET A 484 -76.25 -6.15 28.01
CA MET A 484 -76.58 -7.55 28.22
C MET A 484 -76.65 -7.93 29.70
N LEU A 485 -75.66 -7.55 30.51
CA LEU A 485 -75.63 -7.90 31.93
C LEU A 485 -76.68 -7.17 32.77
N ARG A 486 -76.87 -5.87 32.53
CA ARG A 486 -77.70 -5.02 33.41
C ARG A 486 -79.16 -4.97 32.98
N ASN A 487 -79.44 -5.12 31.68
CA ASN A 487 -80.78 -4.93 31.14
C ASN A 487 -81.35 -6.22 30.53
N LEU A 488 -80.67 -6.80 29.53
CA LEU A 488 -81.27 -7.85 28.69
C LEU A 488 -81.32 -9.23 29.38
N LEU A 489 -80.26 -9.68 30.07
CA LEU A 489 -80.27 -10.95 30.79
C LEU A 489 -81.26 -10.95 31.99
N PRO A 490 -81.30 -9.91 32.85
CA PRO A 490 -82.30 -9.83 33.90
C PRO A 490 -83.73 -9.80 33.36
N ALA A 491 -83.99 -8.99 32.31
CA ALA A 491 -85.30 -8.95 31.66
C ALA A 491 -85.67 -10.30 31.03
N THR A 492 -84.72 -10.98 30.38
CA THR A 492 -84.92 -12.31 29.81
C THR A 492 -85.27 -13.32 30.91
N ARG A 493 -84.59 -13.31 32.06
CA ARG A 493 -84.88 -14.20 33.18
C ARG A 493 -86.29 -13.99 33.73
N GLU A 494 -86.71 -12.74 33.91
CA GLU A 494 -88.07 -12.38 34.35
C GLU A 494 -89.13 -12.80 33.31
N GLN A 495 -88.85 -12.58 32.03
CA GLN A 495 -89.75 -12.95 30.92
C GLN A 495 -89.85 -14.46 30.72
N VAL A 496 -88.76 -15.20 30.89
CA VAL A 496 -88.72 -16.66 30.91
C VAL A 496 -89.56 -17.17 32.07
N GLU A 497 -89.37 -16.66 33.29
CA GLU A 497 -90.15 -17.07 34.46
C GLU A 497 -91.66 -16.82 34.26
N SER A 498 -92.01 -15.64 33.74
CA SER A 498 -93.39 -15.27 33.40
C SER A 498 -94.00 -16.19 32.33
N THR A 499 -93.22 -16.51 31.30
CA THR A 499 -93.64 -17.36 30.18
C THR A 499 -93.78 -18.81 30.59
N VAL A 500 -92.85 -19.35 31.38
CA VAL A 500 -92.92 -20.70 31.97
C VAL A 500 -94.17 -20.81 32.85
N LYS A 501 -94.42 -19.81 33.71
CA LYS A 501 -95.58 -19.79 34.62
C LYS A 501 -96.93 -19.71 33.89
N THR A 502 -96.98 -18.99 32.77
CA THR A 502 -98.22 -18.74 32.01
C THR A 502 -98.49 -19.79 30.93
N CYS A 503 -97.44 -20.25 30.24
CA CYS A 503 -97.52 -21.12 29.06
C CYS A 503 -97.15 -22.58 29.37
N GLY A 504 -96.52 -22.86 30.51
CA GLY A 504 -96.09 -24.22 30.90
C GLY A 504 -94.88 -24.75 30.14
N PHE A 505 -94.06 -23.87 29.53
CA PHE A 505 -92.85 -24.25 28.81
C PHE A 505 -91.77 -24.78 29.77
N SER A 506 -90.85 -25.61 29.28
CA SER A 506 -89.62 -25.93 30.02
C SER A 506 -88.73 -24.69 30.14
N ILE A 507 -87.98 -24.58 31.24
CA ILE A 507 -87.04 -23.48 31.44
C ILE A 507 -85.91 -23.60 30.39
N PRO A 508 -85.73 -22.63 29.48
CA PRO A 508 -84.63 -22.63 28.52
C PRO A 508 -83.30 -22.41 29.26
N THR A 509 -82.29 -23.20 28.89
CA THR A 509 -80.93 -23.08 29.46
C THR A 509 -80.03 -22.17 28.62
N THR A 510 -80.39 -21.96 27.34
CA THR A 510 -79.60 -21.18 26.37
C THR A 510 -80.46 -20.16 25.62
N ALA A 511 -79.81 -19.14 25.04
CA ALA A 511 -80.50 -18.14 24.22
C ALA A 511 -81.12 -18.76 22.95
N GLN A 512 -80.48 -19.79 22.39
CA GLN A 512 -81.00 -20.51 21.23
C GLN A 512 -82.30 -21.29 21.55
N GLU A 513 -82.37 -21.94 22.72
CA GLU A 513 -83.59 -22.59 23.20
C GLU A 513 -84.71 -21.57 23.44
N TRP A 514 -84.38 -20.44 24.07
CA TRP A 514 -85.33 -19.37 24.29
C TRP A 514 -85.88 -18.79 22.99
N THR A 515 -85.02 -18.62 21.99
CA THR A 515 -85.42 -18.16 20.65
C THR A 515 -86.42 -19.11 19.99
N LYS A 516 -86.22 -20.43 20.12
CA LYS A 516 -87.17 -21.43 19.59
C LYS A 516 -88.53 -21.30 20.28
N GLN A 517 -88.55 -21.12 21.60
CA GLN A 517 -89.78 -20.92 22.39
C GLN A 517 -90.52 -19.63 21.99
N VAL A 518 -89.81 -18.50 21.90
CA VAL A 518 -90.39 -17.21 21.47
C VAL A 518 -90.90 -17.27 20.03
N THR A 519 -90.22 -17.99 19.14
CA THR A 519 -90.67 -18.19 17.75
C THR A 519 -92.00 -18.94 17.68
N VAL A 520 -92.18 -19.98 18.51
CA VAL A 520 -93.47 -20.68 18.62
C VAL A 520 -94.55 -19.73 19.10
N LEU A 521 -94.29 -18.89 20.11
CA LEU A 521 -95.25 -17.90 20.61
C LEU A 521 -95.62 -16.85 19.54
N LYS A 522 -94.64 -16.36 18.77
CA LYS A 522 -94.83 -15.41 17.67
C LYS A 522 -95.70 -16.00 16.56
N ASN A 523 -95.46 -17.27 16.19
CA ASN A 523 -96.25 -17.96 15.18
C ASN A 523 -97.66 -18.32 15.68
N LEU A 524 -97.78 -18.68 16.96
CA LEU A 524 -99.05 -18.96 17.60
C LEU A 524 -99.93 -17.71 17.69
N ARG A 525 -99.35 -16.53 17.94
CA ARG A 525 -100.06 -15.25 17.85
C ARG A 525 -100.70 -15.04 16.49
N ARG A 526 -99.96 -15.30 15.40
CA ARG A 526 -100.49 -15.18 14.03
C ARG A 526 -101.73 -16.06 13.80
N VAL A 527 -101.77 -17.25 14.42
CA VAL A 527 -102.94 -18.14 14.37
C VAL A 527 -104.09 -17.58 15.20
N LEU A 528 -103.81 -17.12 16.42
CA LEU A 528 -104.81 -16.55 17.34
C LEU A 528 -105.33 -15.17 16.92
N ASP A 529 -104.66 -14.47 16.00
CA ASP A 529 -105.17 -13.24 15.37
C ASP A 529 -106.29 -13.55 14.36
N VAL A 530 -106.27 -14.74 13.76
CA VAL A 530 -107.22 -15.19 12.74
C VAL A 530 -108.34 -16.06 13.34
N PHE A 531 -107.98 -16.99 14.22
CA PHE A 531 -108.90 -17.91 14.88
C PHE A 531 -109.07 -17.58 16.38
N GLN A 532 -110.25 -17.87 16.92
CA GLN A 532 -110.50 -17.82 18.35
C GLN A 532 -109.77 -19.00 19.04
N PRO A 533 -109.28 -18.86 20.29
CA PRO A 533 -108.52 -19.90 20.99
C PRO A 533 -109.19 -21.29 21.01
N GLU A 534 -110.51 -21.32 20.95
CA GLU A 534 -111.37 -22.51 20.93
C GLU A 534 -111.09 -23.42 19.72
N ILE A 535 -110.43 -22.92 18.66
CA ILE A 535 -110.04 -23.72 17.49
C ILE A 535 -109.15 -24.91 17.86
N PHE A 536 -108.32 -24.75 18.88
CA PHE A 536 -107.41 -25.82 19.31
C PHE A 536 -108.18 -26.94 20.01
N GLU A 537 -109.33 -26.66 20.64
CA GLU A 537 -110.17 -27.64 21.33
C GLU A 537 -110.84 -28.69 20.44
N ARG A 538 -110.71 -28.53 19.12
CA ARG A 538 -111.47 -29.27 18.14
C ARG A 538 -110.59 -30.27 17.43
N ASP A 539 -111.26 -31.19 16.76
CA ASP A 539 -110.62 -32.16 15.88
C ASP A 539 -110.18 -31.43 14.60
N ILE A 540 -109.01 -30.78 14.68
CA ILE A 540 -108.42 -30.02 13.58
C ILE A 540 -108.19 -30.94 12.37
N ASP A 541 -107.80 -32.20 12.60
CA ASP A 541 -107.57 -33.20 11.55
C ASP A 541 -108.87 -33.44 10.77
N ALA A 542 -110.00 -33.58 11.46
CA ALA A 542 -111.32 -33.68 10.83
C ALA A 542 -111.75 -32.38 10.11
N MET A 543 -111.32 -31.20 10.57
CA MET A 543 -111.60 -29.92 9.90
C MET A 543 -110.75 -29.71 8.64
N ILE A 544 -109.48 -30.15 8.67
CA ILE A 544 -108.58 -30.17 7.52
C ILE A 544 -109.14 -31.11 6.47
N GLU A 545 -109.48 -32.36 6.84
CA GLU A 545 -110.10 -33.35 5.96
C GLU A 545 -111.42 -32.84 5.34
N ALA A 546 -112.23 -32.13 6.14
CA ALA A 546 -113.47 -31.52 5.64
C ALA A 546 -113.22 -30.41 4.61
N THR A 547 -112.15 -29.64 4.77
CA THR A 547 -111.81 -28.50 3.91
C THR A 547 -111.01 -28.88 2.66
N THR A 548 -110.42 -30.10 2.61
CA THR A 548 -109.63 -30.59 1.46
C THR A 548 -110.39 -30.51 0.12
N PRO A 549 -109.74 -30.04 -0.96
CA PRO A 549 -110.31 -29.96 -2.31
C PRO A 549 -110.90 -31.30 -2.82
N LYS A 550 -111.90 -31.22 -3.70
CA LYS A 550 -112.66 -32.40 -4.17
C LYS A 550 -111.83 -33.37 -5.03
N SER A 551 -110.80 -32.88 -5.70
CA SER A 551 -109.86 -33.67 -6.51
C SER A 551 -108.99 -34.58 -5.65
N GLU A 552 -108.40 -34.05 -4.58
CA GLU A 552 -107.49 -34.78 -3.67
C GLU A 552 -108.21 -35.83 -2.80
N ARG A 553 -109.42 -35.53 -2.31
CA ARG A 553 -110.19 -36.51 -1.52
C ARG A 553 -110.55 -37.79 -2.26
N LYS A 554 -110.68 -37.72 -3.59
CA LYS A 554 -110.99 -38.91 -4.42
C LYS A 554 -109.77 -39.82 -4.60
N SER A 555 -108.56 -39.28 -4.59
CA SER A 555 -107.32 -40.05 -4.70
C SER A 555 -106.91 -40.72 -3.40
N GLU A 556 -107.28 -40.16 -2.24
CA GLU A 556 -106.83 -40.64 -0.92
C GLU A 556 -107.80 -41.63 -0.24
N GLY A 557 -108.93 -41.96 -0.86
CA GLY A 557 -109.83 -43.03 -0.38
C GLY A 557 -110.62 -42.71 0.89
N GLN A 558 -110.71 -41.44 1.30
CA GLN A 558 -111.44 -41.00 2.50
C GLN A 558 -112.91 -40.68 2.21
N SER A 559 -113.84 -41.15 3.05
CA SER A 559 -115.29 -40.98 2.87
C SER A 559 -115.96 -40.25 4.03
N MET A 560 -115.66 -38.97 4.23
CA MET A 560 -116.44 -38.14 5.15
C MET A 560 -117.85 -37.85 4.58
N GLY A 561 -118.89 -38.07 5.36
CA GLY A 561 -120.29 -37.82 4.97
C GLY A 561 -120.58 -36.33 4.71
N PHE A 562 -121.47 -36.03 3.76
CA PHE A 562 -121.78 -34.64 3.35
C PHE A 562 -122.21 -33.74 4.52
N TRP A 563 -122.99 -34.28 5.46
CA TRP A 563 -123.48 -33.55 6.64
C TRP A 563 -122.38 -33.30 7.67
N ASP A 564 -121.52 -34.28 7.93
CA ASP A 564 -120.36 -34.12 8.81
C ASP A 564 -119.35 -33.12 8.23
N ARG A 565 -119.09 -33.17 6.93
CA ARG A 565 -118.22 -32.19 6.24
C ARG A 565 -118.76 -30.76 6.37
N ARG A 566 -120.07 -30.56 6.12
CA ARG A 566 -120.67 -29.23 6.21
C ARG A 566 -120.71 -28.72 7.66
N ARG A 567 -120.85 -29.61 8.64
CA ARG A 567 -120.74 -29.31 10.06
C ARG A 567 -119.33 -28.84 10.41
N GLN A 568 -118.30 -29.62 10.08
CA GLN A 568 -116.90 -29.29 10.38
C GLN A 568 -116.42 -27.99 9.72
N ILE A 569 -116.79 -27.72 8.46
CA ILE A 569 -116.46 -26.44 7.78
C ILE A 569 -117.16 -25.25 8.45
N LYS A 570 -118.44 -25.43 8.85
CA LYS A 570 -119.20 -24.37 9.53
C LYS A 570 -118.63 -24.10 10.92
N GLU A 571 -118.19 -25.15 11.60
CA GLU A 571 -117.54 -25.09 12.91
C GLU A 571 -116.20 -24.35 12.81
N ALA A 572 -115.33 -24.72 11.86
CA ALA A 572 -114.08 -24.01 11.59
C ALA A 572 -114.28 -22.51 11.24
N LYS A 573 -115.28 -22.18 10.41
CA LYS A 573 -115.59 -20.77 10.08
C LYS A 573 -116.17 -19.97 11.25
N SER A 574 -116.92 -20.63 12.15
CA SER A 574 -117.47 -19.98 13.34
C SER A 574 -116.41 -19.59 14.35
N MET A 575 -115.24 -20.24 14.27
CA MET A 575 -114.08 -19.98 15.11
C MET A 575 -113.14 -18.94 14.50
N LEU A 576 -113.48 -18.34 13.36
CA LEU A 576 -112.76 -17.16 12.89
C LEU A 576 -113.09 -15.97 13.79
N ARG A 577 -112.10 -15.11 14.06
CA ARG A 577 -112.33 -13.86 14.77
C ARG A 577 -113.13 -12.88 13.91
N VAL A 578 -113.91 -12.03 14.57
CA VAL A 578 -114.75 -11.04 13.91
C VAL A 578 -113.86 -10.04 13.15
N GLY A 579 -113.95 -10.05 11.81
CA GLY A 579 -113.14 -9.21 10.92
C GLY A 579 -111.93 -9.90 10.29
N ALA A 580 -111.59 -11.14 10.66
CA ALA A 580 -110.52 -11.90 10.03
C ALA A 580 -110.96 -12.43 8.65
N HIS A 581 -110.16 -12.19 7.62
CA HIS A 581 -110.39 -12.73 6.27
C HIS A 581 -109.38 -13.85 6.00
N VAL A 582 -109.88 -15.02 5.61
CA VAL A 582 -109.07 -16.19 5.28
C VAL A 582 -109.39 -16.57 3.84
N GLU A 583 -108.43 -16.38 2.94
CA GLU A 583 -108.57 -16.68 1.51
C GLU A 583 -108.74 -18.18 1.27
N ASP A 584 -107.87 -18.98 1.89
CA ASP A 584 -107.99 -20.44 1.91
C ASP A 584 -108.07 -20.96 3.36
N LEU A 585 -109.27 -21.44 3.71
CA LEU A 585 -109.55 -21.99 5.03
C LEU A 585 -108.77 -23.29 5.29
N HIS A 586 -108.50 -24.07 4.24
CA HIS A 586 -107.75 -25.32 4.36
C HIS A 586 -106.30 -25.04 4.78
N ASP A 587 -105.61 -24.18 4.04
CA ASP A 587 -104.22 -23.81 4.35
C ASP A 587 -104.09 -23.18 5.74
N ALA A 588 -105.05 -22.34 6.13
CA ALA A 588 -105.05 -21.73 7.45
C ALA A 588 -105.22 -22.77 8.59
N LEU A 589 -106.03 -23.81 8.38
CA LEU A 589 -106.18 -24.92 9.34
C LEU A 589 -104.94 -25.82 9.38
N VAL A 590 -104.28 -26.07 8.24
CA VAL A 590 -102.97 -26.77 8.19
C VAL A 590 -101.91 -26.01 8.98
N VAL A 591 -101.91 -24.67 8.92
CA VAL A 591 -101.05 -23.84 9.76
C VAL A 591 -101.40 -23.99 11.25
N VAL A 592 -102.69 -24.02 11.60
CA VAL A 592 -103.15 -24.26 13.00
C VAL A 592 -102.65 -25.60 13.51
N GLU A 593 -102.78 -26.68 12.73
CA GLU A 593 -102.30 -28.02 13.08
C GLU A 593 -100.78 -28.02 13.29
N LYS A 594 -100.03 -27.45 12.35
CA LYS A 594 -98.56 -27.34 12.45
C LYS A 594 -98.13 -26.56 13.69
N GLN A 595 -98.81 -25.46 14.03
CA GLN A 595 -98.53 -24.70 15.25
C GLN A 595 -98.92 -25.44 16.52
N ALA A 596 -100.02 -26.20 16.50
CA ALA A 596 -100.42 -27.07 17.60
C ALA A 596 -99.39 -28.19 17.85
N GLN A 597 -98.84 -28.80 16.79
CA GLN A 597 -97.76 -29.77 16.89
C GLN A 597 -96.48 -29.14 17.46
N GLN A 598 -96.10 -27.94 17.01
CA GLN A 598 -94.95 -27.21 17.55
C GLN A 598 -95.11 -26.81 19.02
N TRP A 599 -96.31 -26.42 19.44
CA TRP A 599 -96.63 -26.13 20.84
C TRP A 599 -96.47 -27.36 21.75
N ARG A 600 -96.93 -28.53 21.28
CA ARG A 600 -96.82 -29.81 22.02
C ARG A 600 -95.37 -30.23 22.29
N LEU A 601 -94.42 -29.80 21.45
CA LEU A 601 -93.00 -30.07 21.67
C LEU A 601 -92.45 -29.39 22.95
N PHE A 602 -93.00 -28.23 23.33
CA PHE A 602 -92.54 -27.45 24.49
C PHE A 602 -93.43 -27.62 25.73
N VAL A 603 -94.63 -28.20 25.59
CA VAL A 603 -95.58 -28.49 26.67
C VAL A 603 -96.01 -29.96 26.63
N PRO A 604 -95.14 -30.90 27.03
CA PRO A 604 -95.38 -32.34 26.91
C PRO A 604 -96.53 -32.86 27.78
N HIS A 605 -96.90 -32.14 28.85
CA HIS A 605 -98.00 -32.50 29.75
C HIS A 605 -99.39 -32.04 29.25
N GLY A 606 -99.46 -31.42 28.07
CA GLY A 606 -100.71 -30.96 27.46
C GLY A 606 -101.23 -29.63 28.05
N GLY A 607 -102.04 -28.93 27.25
CA GLY A 607 -102.59 -27.62 27.57
C GLY A 607 -102.84 -26.82 26.30
N TRP A 608 -103.92 -26.03 26.26
CA TRP A 608 -104.24 -25.21 25.10
C TRP A 608 -103.25 -24.05 24.94
N PRO A 609 -102.97 -23.60 23.71
CA PRO A 609 -101.99 -22.55 23.51
C PRO A 609 -102.44 -21.21 24.11
N VAL A 610 -101.65 -20.69 25.06
CA VAL A 610 -101.89 -19.39 25.72
C VAL A 610 -100.72 -18.46 25.42
N LEU A 611 -101.01 -17.20 25.09
CA LEU A 611 -99.97 -16.19 24.89
C LEU A 611 -99.62 -15.51 26.21
N PRO A 612 -98.33 -15.30 26.52
CA PRO A 612 -97.92 -14.56 27.70
C PRO A 612 -98.29 -13.07 27.57
N PRO A 613 -98.51 -12.38 28.70
CA PRO A 613 -98.72 -10.94 28.68
C PRO A 613 -97.46 -10.25 28.14
N LYS A 614 -97.64 -9.16 27.37
CA LYS A 614 -96.55 -8.36 26.78
C LYS A 614 -95.61 -9.15 25.86
N LEU A 615 -96.16 -10.05 25.04
CA LEU A 615 -95.39 -10.80 24.04
C LEU A 615 -94.55 -9.89 23.11
N ASP A 616 -95.01 -8.69 22.78
CA ASP A 616 -94.24 -7.71 22.01
C ASP A 616 -92.94 -7.29 22.72
N ASP A 617 -92.98 -7.08 24.04
CA ASP A 617 -91.79 -6.74 24.84
C ASP A 617 -90.82 -7.93 24.92
N ILE A 618 -91.34 -9.17 25.00
CA ILE A 618 -90.55 -10.41 25.00
C ILE A 618 -89.82 -10.59 23.66
N VAL A 619 -90.54 -10.41 22.55
CA VAL A 619 -89.95 -10.50 21.20
C VAL A 619 -88.88 -9.43 21.01
N ALA A 620 -89.16 -8.18 21.40
CA ALA A 620 -88.18 -7.09 21.31
C ALA A 620 -86.93 -7.36 22.16
N THR A 621 -87.10 -7.85 23.39
CA THR A 621 -85.98 -8.20 24.28
C THR A 621 -85.15 -9.36 23.72
N GLN A 622 -85.80 -10.38 23.16
CA GLN A 622 -85.13 -11.53 22.55
C GLN A 622 -84.39 -11.17 21.26
N GLU A 623 -84.98 -10.34 20.39
CA GLU A 623 -84.31 -9.83 19.18
C GLU A 623 -83.09 -8.96 19.54
N ALA A 624 -83.20 -8.10 20.57
CA ALA A 624 -82.08 -7.30 21.09
C ALA A 624 -81.00 -8.16 21.75
N LEU A 625 -81.37 -9.20 22.50
CA LEU A 625 -80.43 -10.16 23.10
C LEU A 625 -79.60 -10.85 22.01
N LEU A 626 -80.25 -11.44 20.99
CA LEU A 626 -79.53 -12.10 19.89
C LEU A 626 -78.63 -11.14 19.11
N SER A 627 -79.10 -9.93 18.85
CA SER A 627 -78.31 -8.93 18.12
C SER A 627 -77.02 -8.57 18.87
N ASN A 628 -77.09 -8.39 20.19
CA ASN A 628 -75.92 -8.09 21.01
C ASN A 628 -74.99 -9.31 21.15
N MET A 629 -75.55 -10.52 21.33
CA MET A 629 -74.75 -11.75 21.40
C MET A 629 -73.99 -11.99 20.09
N THR A 630 -74.63 -11.82 18.94
CA THR A 630 -73.99 -12.00 17.62
C THR A 630 -72.86 -10.98 17.39
N ALA A 631 -73.07 -9.73 17.82
CA ALA A 631 -72.04 -8.70 17.73
C ALA A 631 -70.84 -9.02 18.63
N LEU A 632 -71.09 -9.45 19.87
CA LEU A 632 -70.05 -9.88 20.80
C LEU A 632 -69.33 -11.17 20.34
N ASP A 633 -70.05 -12.13 19.77
CA ASP A 633 -69.47 -13.35 19.19
C ASP A 633 -68.42 -13.02 18.11
N THR A 634 -68.67 -11.97 17.31
CA THR A 634 -67.72 -11.52 16.28
C THR A 634 -66.43 -10.99 16.89
N VAL A 635 -66.54 -10.24 17.99
CA VAL A 635 -65.39 -9.67 18.70
C VAL A 635 -64.62 -10.76 19.46
N LEU A 636 -65.34 -11.68 20.10
CA LEU A 636 -64.78 -12.70 20.99
C LEU A 636 -64.32 -13.97 20.26
N ALA A 637 -64.59 -14.10 18.95
CA ALA A 637 -64.29 -15.28 18.15
C ALA A 637 -62.84 -15.79 18.29
N THR A 638 -61.88 -14.86 18.41
CA THR A 638 -60.44 -15.12 18.48
C THR A 638 -59.90 -15.26 19.90
N THR A 639 -60.76 -15.12 20.92
CA THR A 639 -60.39 -15.32 22.33
C THR A 639 -60.29 -16.82 22.66
N PRO A 640 -59.55 -17.24 23.70
CA PRO A 640 -59.40 -18.66 24.07
C PRO A 640 -60.72 -19.38 24.36
N GLU A 641 -61.69 -18.67 24.93
CA GLU A 641 -63.04 -19.18 25.19
C GLU A 641 -63.97 -19.13 23.96
N GLY A 642 -63.47 -18.64 22.82
CA GLY A 642 -64.15 -18.61 21.51
C GLY A 642 -65.35 -17.68 21.42
N GLY A 643 -65.98 -17.61 20.24
CA GLY A 643 -67.36 -17.11 20.11
C GLY A 643 -68.37 -18.21 20.44
N ASP A 644 -69.66 -17.89 20.40
CA ASP A 644 -70.83 -18.78 20.60
C ASP A 644 -71.55 -18.64 21.95
N LEU A 645 -71.83 -17.38 22.33
CA LEU A 645 -72.65 -17.07 23.50
C LEU A 645 -74.07 -17.66 23.37
N GLN A 646 -74.56 -17.90 22.16
CA GLN A 646 -75.97 -18.27 21.91
C GLN A 646 -76.32 -19.71 22.31
N THR A 647 -75.36 -20.63 22.17
CA THR A 647 -75.52 -22.04 22.53
C THR A 647 -75.04 -22.34 23.95
N ALA A 648 -74.25 -21.45 24.55
CA ALA A 648 -73.78 -21.58 25.92
C ALA A 648 -74.92 -21.41 26.94
N ASP A 649 -74.77 -22.07 28.09
CA ASP A 649 -75.70 -21.93 29.23
C ASP A 649 -75.69 -20.49 29.74
N PHE A 650 -76.86 -19.94 30.05
CA PHE A 650 -77.01 -18.56 30.50
C PHE A 650 -76.12 -18.20 31.70
N ASN A 651 -75.81 -19.15 32.61
CA ASN A 651 -74.94 -18.89 33.74
C ASN A 651 -73.47 -18.73 33.30
N VAL A 652 -73.01 -19.55 32.35
CA VAL A 652 -71.67 -19.47 31.77
C VAL A 652 -71.53 -18.17 30.98
N VAL A 653 -72.55 -17.79 30.21
CA VAL A 653 -72.61 -16.50 29.52
C VAL A 653 -72.54 -15.34 30.51
N GLU A 654 -73.31 -15.40 31.61
CA GLU A 654 -73.30 -14.35 32.64
C GLU A 654 -71.94 -14.23 33.35
N GLU A 655 -71.29 -15.35 33.66
CA GLU A 655 -69.95 -15.38 34.28
C GLU A 655 -68.88 -14.78 33.36
N ARG A 656 -68.90 -15.18 32.09
CA ARG A 656 -67.98 -14.65 31.07
C ARG A 656 -68.18 -13.15 30.84
N LEU A 657 -69.43 -12.70 30.72
CA LEU A 657 -69.72 -11.28 30.57
C LEU A 657 -69.30 -10.49 31.81
N LYS A 658 -69.40 -11.06 33.02
CA LYS A 658 -68.90 -10.41 34.24
C LYS A 658 -67.39 -10.22 34.20
N ALA A 659 -66.63 -11.24 33.79
CA ALA A 659 -65.19 -11.13 33.61
C ALA A 659 -64.83 -10.01 32.61
N LEU A 660 -65.53 -9.94 31.47
CA LEU A 660 -65.37 -8.87 30.47
C LEU A 660 -65.78 -7.48 31.01
N PHE A 661 -66.83 -7.41 31.83
CA PHE A 661 -67.34 -6.18 32.43
C PHE A 661 -66.39 -5.60 33.49
N ASP A 662 -65.81 -6.48 34.32
CA ASP A 662 -64.89 -6.11 35.39
C ASP A 662 -63.53 -5.66 34.83
N ASP A 663 -63.11 -6.22 33.68
CA ASP A 663 -61.85 -5.89 33.01
C ASP A 663 -61.99 -4.76 31.97
N ARG A 664 -62.64 -3.66 32.33
CA ARG A 664 -62.77 -2.49 31.44
C ARG A 664 -61.42 -1.88 31.07
N LYS A 665 -60.48 -1.84 32.01
CA LYS A 665 -59.20 -1.14 31.82
C LYS A 665 -58.35 -1.75 30.70
N ALA A 666 -58.48 -3.04 30.44
CA ALA A 666 -57.82 -3.68 29.31
C ALA A 666 -58.22 -3.05 27.96
N LEU A 667 -59.44 -2.50 27.85
CA LEU A 667 -59.93 -1.87 26.63
C LEU A 667 -59.29 -0.51 26.32
N ASP A 668 -58.59 0.12 27.28
CA ASP A 668 -57.94 1.41 27.04
C ASP A 668 -56.75 1.28 26.08
N THR A 669 -56.07 0.12 26.06
CA THR A 669 -54.88 -0.13 25.24
C THR A 669 -55.07 -1.22 24.18
N LEU A 670 -56.08 -2.07 24.32
CA LEU A 670 -56.35 -3.20 23.42
C LEU A 670 -56.57 -2.78 21.96
N PRO A 671 -57.34 -1.72 21.61
CA PRO A 671 -57.57 -1.35 20.22
C PRO A 671 -56.30 -0.97 19.46
N GLU A 672 -55.45 -0.16 20.09
CA GLU A 672 -54.15 0.23 19.55
C GLU A 672 -53.26 -1.01 19.36
N ARG A 673 -53.23 -1.91 20.36
CA ARG A 673 -52.47 -3.16 20.29
C ARG A 673 -52.92 -4.05 19.14
N CYS A 674 -54.21 -4.31 18.99
CA CYS A 674 -54.73 -5.15 17.91
C CYS A 674 -54.52 -4.53 16.52
N SER A 675 -54.56 -3.20 16.41
CA SER A 675 -54.20 -2.52 15.16
C SER A 675 -52.72 -2.73 14.82
N LEU A 676 -51.83 -2.60 15.80
CA LEU A 676 -50.40 -2.84 15.63
C LEU A 676 -50.10 -4.31 15.34
N GLU A 677 -50.71 -5.25 16.05
CA GLU A 677 -50.59 -6.70 15.81
C GLU A 677 -50.91 -7.03 14.35
N ARG A 678 -52.05 -6.54 13.84
CA ARG A 678 -52.46 -6.73 12.45
C ARG A 678 -51.48 -6.09 11.46
N GLU A 679 -51.00 -4.88 11.75
CA GLU A 679 -50.04 -4.19 10.89
C GLU A 679 -48.71 -4.93 10.83
N LEU A 680 -48.22 -5.43 11.96
CA LEU A 680 -46.98 -6.17 12.08
C LEU A 680 -47.08 -7.57 11.42
N ASP A 681 -48.20 -8.26 11.59
CA ASP A 681 -48.48 -9.52 10.90
C ASP A 681 -48.56 -9.34 9.39
N ALA A 682 -49.24 -8.28 8.92
CA ALA A 682 -49.31 -7.94 7.50
C ALA A 682 -47.93 -7.59 6.91
N ALA A 683 -47.03 -7.04 7.73
CA ALA A 683 -45.65 -6.77 7.37
C ALA A 683 -44.75 -8.03 7.45
N GLY A 684 -45.24 -9.14 7.99
CA GLY A 684 -44.52 -10.43 8.06
C GLY A 684 -43.67 -10.63 9.32
N PHE A 685 -43.97 -9.94 10.43
CA PHE A 685 -43.25 -10.06 11.70
C PHE A 685 -43.72 -11.19 12.61
N GLY A 686 -44.71 -11.99 12.21
CA GLY A 686 -45.33 -12.99 13.08
C GLY A 686 -44.35 -13.95 13.77
N GLU A 687 -43.35 -14.49 13.05
CA GLU A 687 -42.32 -15.35 13.66
C GLU A 687 -41.43 -14.60 14.66
N LEU A 688 -41.09 -13.35 14.38
CA LEU A 688 -40.28 -12.53 15.29
C LEU A 688 -41.08 -12.18 16.56
N ILE A 689 -42.35 -11.83 16.41
CA ILE A 689 -43.25 -11.53 17.55
C ILE A 689 -43.42 -12.76 18.43
N ALA A 690 -43.61 -13.93 17.85
CA ALA A 690 -43.70 -15.18 18.60
C ALA A 690 -42.40 -15.46 19.39
N ASP A 691 -41.23 -15.28 18.77
CA ASP A 691 -39.93 -15.42 19.46
C ASP A 691 -39.75 -14.40 20.61
N LEU A 692 -40.14 -13.14 20.40
CA LEU A 692 -40.07 -12.10 21.43
C LEU A 692 -41.00 -12.41 22.61
N HIS A 693 -42.20 -12.93 22.33
CA HIS A 693 -43.18 -13.35 23.33
C HIS A 693 -42.68 -14.56 24.12
N ASP A 694 -42.23 -15.62 23.45
CA ASP A 694 -41.74 -16.85 24.09
C ASP A 694 -40.56 -16.57 25.03
N ARG A 695 -39.63 -15.69 24.61
CA ARG A 695 -38.46 -15.29 25.41
C ARG A 695 -38.75 -14.18 26.44
N HIS A 696 -39.94 -13.61 26.44
CA HIS A 696 -40.34 -12.50 27.32
C HIS A 696 -39.37 -11.31 27.26
N VAL A 697 -39.01 -10.90 26.03
CA VAL A 697 -38.02 -9.84 25.80
C VAL A 697 -38.54 -8.49 26.33
N SER A 698 -37.68 -7.76 27.04
CA SER A 698 -38.02 -6.41 27.53
C SER A 698 -38.17 -5.41 26.37
N VAL A 699 -39.10 -4.45 26.50
CA VAL A 699 -39.36 -3.42 25.47
C VAL A 699 -38.09 -2.72 24.99
N ASN A 700 -37.17 -2.40 25.91
CA ASN A 700 -35.92 -1.69 25.60
C ASN A 700 -34.94 -2.50 24.73
N ALA A 701 -35.13 -3.83 24.61
CA ALA A 701 -34.29 -4.71 23.80
C ALA A 701 -34.90 -5.04 22.43
N VAL A 702 -36.18 -4.76 22.22
CA VAL A 702 -36.94 -5.15 21.01
C VAL A 702 -36.34 -4.56 19.73
N ARG A 703 -35.88 -3.31 19.78
CA ARG A 703 -35.18 -2.65 18.66
C ARG A 703 -33.94 -3.41 18.23
N ASP A 704 -33.15 -3.86 19.20
CA ASP A 704 -31.88 -4.52 18.94
C ASP A 704 -32.10 -5.95 18.43
N GLU A 705 -33.17 -6.62 18.88
CA GLU A 705 -33.63 -7.91 18.34
C GLU A 705 -34.08 -7.78 16.87
N LEU A 706 -34.84 -6.74 16.51
CA LEU A 706 -35.20 -6.47 15.11
C LEU A 706 -33.94 -6.24 14.26
N ARG A 707 -32.99 -5.46 14.76
CA ARG A 707 -31.71 -5.20 14.08
C ARG A 707 -30.94 -6.50 13.86
N LEU A 708 -30.85 -7.37 14.87
CA LEU A 708 -30.21 -8.68 14.76
C LEU A 708 -30.90 -9.55 13.69
N ALA A 709 -32.23 -9.67 13.73
CA ALA A 709 -32.99 -10.44 12.75
C ALA A 709 -32.77 -9.92 11.32
N TRP A 710 -32.77 -8.60 11.14
CA TRP A 710 -32.56 -7.97 9.83
C TRP A 710 -31.14 -8.19 9.32
N TRP A 711 -30.10 -7.82 10.10
CA TRP A 711 -28.72 -7.93 9.67
C TRP A 711 -28.29 -9.36 9.41
N THR A 712 -28.80 -10.33 10.19
CA THR A 712 -28.46 -11.73 9.96
C THR A 712 -29.16 -12.27 8.71
N THR A 713 -30.38 -11.80 8.42
CA THR A 713 -31.06 -12.10 7.14
C THR A 713 -30.28 -11.56 5.95
N VAL A 714 -29.78 -10.32 6.04
CA VAL A 714 -28.97 -9.69 4.98
C VAL A 714 -27.64 -10.42 4.81
N PHE A 715 -26.96 -10.74 5.92
CA PHE A 715 -25.72 -11.52 5.89
C PHE A 715 -25.92 -12.88 5.23
N ASP A 716 -26.94 -13.65 5.66
CA ASP A 716 -27.23 -14.96 5.11
C ASP A 716 -27.52 -14.86 3.60
N ASP A 717 -28.34 -13.91 3.13
CA ASP A 717 -28.63 -13.74 1.71
C ASP A 717 -27.37 -13.38 0.89
N ILE A 718 -26.52 -12.48 1.40
CA ILE A 718 -25.27 -12.11 0.73
C ILE A 718 -24.31 -13.30 0.66
N VAL A 719 -24.10 -14.01 1.76
CA VAL A 719 -23.19 -15.18 1.82
C VAL A 719 -23.69 -16.30 0.90
N HIS A 720 -24.98 -16.63 0.93
CA HIS A 720 -25.54 -17.66 0.05
C HIS A 720 -25.51 -17.26 -1.44
N SER A 721 -25.51 -15.95 -1.74
CA SER A 721 -25.38 -15.46 -3.11
C SER A 721 -23.95 -15.58 -3.68
N SER A 722 -22.92 -15.68 -2.83
CA SER A 722 -21.53 -15.93 -3.24
C SER A 722 -21.08 -17.34 -2.84
N ALA A 723 -20.92 -18.20 -3.85
CA ALA A 723 -20.34 -19.54 -3.69
C ALA A 723 -18.90 -19.52 -3.15
N ILE A 724 -18.21 -18.38 -3.20
CA ILE A 724 -16.82 -18.23 -2.72
C ILE A 724 -16.80 -17.96 -1.23
N ILE A 725 -17.65 -17.06 -0.74
CA ILE A 725 -17.75 -16.76 0.70
C ILE A 725 -18.35 -17.96 1.45
N SER A 726 -19.40 -18.59 0.88
CA SER A 726 -20.10 -19.71 1.52
C SER A 726 -19.25 -20.98 1.73
N ASN A 727 -18.21 -21.21 0.92
CA ASN A 727 -17.43 -22.46 0.91
C ASN A 727 -15.99 -22.33 1.44
N GLN A 728 -15.56 -21.15 1.90
CA GLN A 728 -14.16 -20.92 2.29
C GLN A 728 -14.06 -20.35 3.70
N ASP A 729 -13.47 -21.13 4.62
CA ASP A 729 -13.06 -20.70 5.96
C ASP A 729 -11.78 -19.84 5.88
N GLY A 730 -11.47 -19.08 6.92
CA GLY A 730 -10.29 -18.19 6.99
C GLY A 730 -8.95 -18.87 6.69
N SER A 731 -8.85 -20.18 6.92
CA SER A 731 -7.66 -20.98 6.58
C SER A 731 -7.41 -21.11 5.07
N ALA A 732 -8.46 -21.12 4.25
CA ALA A 732 -8.33 -21.20 2.80
C ALA A 732 -7.73 -19.90 2.24
N LEU A 733 -8.13 -18.75 2.80
CA LEU A 733 -7.61 -17.45 2.42
C LEU A 733 -6.15 -17.28 2.85
N GLN A 734 -5.81 -17.71 4.07
CA GLN A 734 -4.42 -17.76 4.52
C GLN A 734 -3.55 -18.59 3.57
N SER A 735 -4.00 -19.79 3.20
CA SER A 735 -3.28 -20.67 2.28
C SER A 735 -3.09 -20.03 0.90
N ALA A 736 -4.08 -19.29 0.40
CA ALA A 736 -3.98 -18.56 -0.86
C ALA A 736 -2.99 -17.39 -0.77
N SER A 737 -2.97 -16.66 0.35
CA SER A 737 -2.01 -15.58 0.62
C SER A 737 -0.58 -16.12 0.73
N ASP A 738 -0.37 -17.23 1.44
CA ASP A 738 0.95 -17.85 1.58
C ASP A 738 1.46 -18.36 0.22
N ARG A 739 0.57 -18.98 -0.58
CA ARG A 739 0.92 -19.41 -1.94
C ARG A 739 1.24 -18.22 -2.84
N PHE A 740 0.50 -17.12 -2.72
CA PHE A 740 0.79 -15.88 -3.44
C PHE A 740 2.20 -15.37 -3.13
N ILE A 741 2.54 -15.22 -1.85
CA ILE A 741 3.86 -14.74 -1.41
C ILE A 741 4.97 -15.61 -1.99
N GLN A 742 4.79 -16.93 -1.94
CA GLN A 742 5.76 -17.88 -2.49
C GLN A 742 5.94 -17.70 -4.00
N VAL A 743 4.84 -17.79 -4.77
CA VAL A 743 4.88 -17.75 -6.24
C VAL A 743 5.38 -16.38 -6.74
N ASP A 744 4.97 -15.29 -6.11
CA ASP A 744 5.42 -13.94 -6.44
C ASP A 744 6.94 -13.77 -6.21
N THR A 745 7.46 -14.27 -5.08
CA THR A 745 8.91 -14.28 -4.80
C THR A 745 9.69 -15.10 -5.83
N GLU A 746 9.16 -16.27 -6.20
CA GLU A 746 9.78 -17.13 -7.22
C GLU A 746 9.71 -16.49 -8.62
N HIS A 747 8.62 -15.79 -8.93
CA HIS A 747 8.43 -15.07 -10.19
C HIS A 747 9.46 -13.95 -10.35
N VAL A 748 9.62 -13.06 -9.35
CA VAL A 748 10.63 -11.99 -9.37
C VAL A 748 12.04 -12.55 -9.57
N ARG A 749 12.38 -13.63 -8.86
CA ARG A 749 13.69 -14.31 -9.03
C ARG A 749 13.87 -14.96 -10.40
N SER A 750 12.78 -15.28 -11.11
CA SER A 750 12.83 -15.87 -12.45
C SER A 750 13.05 -14.86 -13.57
N VAL A 751 12.81 -13.57 -13.33
CA VAL A 751 12.92 -12.49 -14.32
C VAL A 751 14.35 -12.42 -14.89
N GLY A 752 15.36 -12.29 -14.04
CA GLY A 752 16.77 -12.17 -14.46
C GLY A 752 17.27 -13.32 -15.34
N PRO A 753 17.11 -14.59 -14.91
CA PRO A 753 17.43 -15.76 -15.73
C PRO A 753 16.69 -15.80 -17.08
N MET A 754 15.42 -15.41 -17.10
CA MET A 754 14.63 -15.32 -18.35
C MET A 754 15.21 -14.26 -19.29
N ILE A 755 15.50 -13.05 -18.79
CA ILE A 755 16.11 -11.97 -19.59
C ILE A 755 17.47 -12.38 -20.14
N MET A 756 18.30 -13.06 -19.33
CA MET A 756 19.59 -13.57 -19.77
C MET A 756 19.43 -14.58 -20.92
N GLN A 757 18.49 -15.51 -20.80
CA GLN A 757 18.18 -16.50 -21.84
C GLN A 757 17.70 -15.82 -23.14
N GLU A 758 16.79 -14.86 -23.03
CA GLU A 758 16.24 -14.11 -24.15
C GLU A 758 17.25 -13.17 -24.83
N SER A 759 18.13 -12.54 -24.04
CA SER A 759 19.25 -11.74 -24.56
C SER A 759 20.27 -12.62 -25.29
N MET A 760 20.63 -13.77 -24.72
CA MET A 760 21.56 -14.72 -25.35
C MET A 760 21.01 -15.29 -26.66
N ARG A 761 19.71 -15.61 -26.72
CA ARG A 761 19.03 -16.01 -27.96
C ARG A 761 19.16 -14.93 -29.04
N ARG A 762 18.83 -13.67 -28.70
CA ARG A 762 18.92 -12.53 -29.63
C ARG A 762 20.35 -12.30 -30.14
N LEU A 763 21.34 -12.42 -29.25
CA LEU A 763 22.75 -12.34 -29.63
C LEU A 763 23.14 -13.48 -30.57
N CYS A 764 22.78 -14.72 -30.25
CA CYS A 764 23.04 -15.89 -31.09
C CYS A 764 22.47 -15.71 -32.51
N ASP A 765 21.19 -15.30 -32.62
CA ASP A 765 20.54 -15.02 -33.90
C ASP A 765 21.27 -13.91 -34.68
N LEU A 766 21.71 -12.84 -34.00
CA LEU A 766 22.48 -11.76 -34.61
C LEU A 766 23.85 -12.24 -35.13
N LEU A 767 24.57 -13.06 -34.37
CA LEU A 767 25.87 -13.61 -34.78
C LEU A 767 25.73 -14.56 -35.98
N PHE A 768 24.63 -15.32 -36.06
CA PHE A 768 24.32 -16.13 -37.24
C PHE A 768 23.93 -15.29 -38.45
N ALA A 769 23.17 -14.20 -38.25
CA ALA A 769 22.83 -13.27 -39.32
C ALA A 769 24.06 -12.50 -39.85
N ARG A 770 25.07 -12.25 -39.00
CA ARG A 770 26.27 -11.46 -39.31
C ARG A 770 27.58 -12.22 -39.06
N THR A 771 27.67 -13.47 -39.52
CA THR A 771 28.78 -14.37 -39.18
C THR A 771 30.17 -13.85 -39.58
N GLN A 772 30.31 -13.18 -40.73
CA GLN A 772 31.60 -12.62 -41.15
C GLN A 772 32.07 -11.51 -40.20
N GLU A 773 31.17 -10.60 -39.83
CA GLU A 773 31.44 -9.49 -38.91
C GLU A 773 31.79 -10.03 -37.51
N ALA A 774 31.04 -11.00 -37.00
CA ALA A 774 31.29 -11.65 -35.72
C ALA A 774 32.66 -12.33 -35.65
N ASN A 775 33.06 -13.06 -36.71
CA ASN A 775 34.37 -13.71 -36.77
C ASN A 775 35.53 -12.71 -36.84
N MET A 776 35.33 -11.58 -37.53
CA MET A 776 36.31 -10.50 -37.55
C MET A 776 36.49 -9.91 -36.15
N LEU A 777 35.38 -9.61 -35.45
CA LEU A 777 35.44 -9.10 -34.09
C LEU A 777 36.11 -10.09 -33.14
N HIS A 778 35.73 -11.38 -33.16
CA HIS A 778 36.40 -12.43 -32.37
C HIS A 778 37.91 -12.48 -32.62
N THR A 779 38.34 -12.43 -33.88
CA THR A 779 39.76 -12.44 -34.24
C THR A 779 40.50 -11.22 -33.66
N VAL A 780 39.86 -10.05 -33.68
CA VAL A 780 40.41 -8.80 -33.13
C VAL A 780 40.46 -8.86 -31.59
N LEU A 781 39.46 -9.44 -30.94
CA LEU A 781 39.39 -9.57 -29.48
C LEU A 781 40.37 -10.64 -28.94
N ALA A 782 40.58 -11.73 -29.68
CA ALA A 782 41.52 -12.81 -29.34
C ALA A 782 43.00 -12.45 -29.61
N SER A 783 43.25 -11.32 -30.28
CA SER A 783 44.61 -10.82 -30.52
C SER A 783 45.32 -10.45 -29.22
N PRO A 784 46.64 -10.68 -29.10
CA PRO A 784 47.43 -10.23 -27.94
C PRO A 784 47.44 -8.71 -27.75
N ASN A 785 47.12 -7.93 -28.80
CA ASN A 785 46.99 -6.48 -28.70
C ASN A 785 45.53 -6.10 -28.41
N ALA A 786 45.30 -5.53 -27.22
CA ALA A 786 43.97 -5.06 -26.84
C ALA A 786 43.47 -3.94 -27.78
N THR A 787 42.30 -4.16 -28.38
CA THR A 787 41.56 -3.13 -29.11
C THR A 787 40.78 -2.25 -28.15
N SER A 788 40.70 -0.94 -28.42
CA SER A 788 39.96 -0.01 -27.56
C SER A 788 38.45 -0.16 -27.73
N LEU A 789 37.70 0.04 -26.64
CA LEU A 789 36.24 -0.02 -26.68
C LEU A 789 35.64 0.99 -27.67
N SER A 790 36.21 2.19 -27.77
CA SER A 790 35.82 3.20 -28.77
C SER A 790 35.91 2.70 -30.21
N ARG A 791 36.88 1.84 -30.52
CA ARG A 791 37.03 1.25 -31.85
C ARG A 791 36.04 0.11 -32.06
N ILE A 792 35.86 -0.76 -31.07
CA ILE A 792 34.85 -1.84 -31.11
C ILE A 792 33.46 -1.24 -31.33
N HIS A 793 33.11 -0.19 -30.59
CA HIS A 793 31.83 0.51 -30.75
C HIS A 793 31.66 1.14 -32.13
N HIS A 794 32.72 1.72 -32.71
CA HIS A 794 32.65 2.33 -34.03
C HIS A 794 32.50 1.30 -35.15
N ASP A 795 33.29 0.22 -35.08
CA ASP A 795 33.38 -0.78 -36.13
C ASP A 795 32.25 -1.82 -36.03
N HIS A 796 31.76 -2.11 -34.80
CA HIS A 796 30.80 -3.18 -34.48
C HIS A 796 29.73 -2.79 -33.43
N PRO A 797 28.97 -1.68 -33.62
CA PRO A 797 28.07 -1.14 -32.59
C PRO A 797 26.94 -2.09 -32.19
N GLU A 798 26.30 -2.75 -33.16
CA GLU A 798 25.15 -3.63 -32.91
C GLU A 798 25.55 -4.92 -32.17
N ILE A 799 26.68 -5.52 -32.55
CA ILE A 799 27.18 -6.73 -31.88
C ILE A 799 27.62 -6.40 -30.46
N LEU A 800 28.26 -5.24 -30.24
CA LEU A 800 28.63 -4.79 -28.89
C LEU A 800 27.38 -4.57 -28.02
N ALA A 801 26.37 -3.86 -28.54
CA ALA A 801 25.12 -3.60 -27.83
C ALA A 801 24.33 -4.88 -27.52
N ALA A 802 24.39 -5.91 -28.37
CA ALA A 802 23.77 -7.20 -28.10
C ALA A 802 24.59 -8.07 -27.12
N ALA A 803 25.92 -7.99 -27.17
CA ALA A 803 26.81 -8.76 -26.29
C ALA A 803 26.86 -8.18 -24.88
N LYS A 804 26.95 -6.86 -24.77
CA LYS A 804 27.05 -6.11 -23.51
C LYS A 804 26.07 -4.93 -23.56
N PRO A 805 24.76 -5.19 -23.43
CA PRO A 805 23.74 -4.16 -23.55
C PRO A 805 23.80 -3.11 -22.45
N VAL A 806 24.43 -3.41 -21.31
CA VAL A 806 24.64 -2.44 -20.23
C VAL A 806 26.12 -2.09 -20.15
N LEU A 807 26.46 -0.87 -20.55
CA LEU A 807 27.76 -0.27 -20.31
C LEU A 807 27.72 0.49 -18.99
N MET A 808 28.77 0.40 -18.20
CA MET A 808 28.92 1.16 -16.96
C MET A 808 30.21 1.95 -16.96
N ALA A 809 30.12 3.23 -16.63
CA ALA A 809 31.30 4.10 -16.54
C ALA A 809 31.03 5.29 -15.63
N THR A 810 32.01 5.69 -14.83
CA THR A 810 31.94 6.97 -14.10
C THR A 810 32.10 8.13 -15.09
N PRO A 811 31.64 9.35 -14.76
CA PRO A 811 31.81 10.52 -15.65
C PRO A 811 33.28 10.75 -16.07
N ALA A 812 34.22 10.59 -15.15
CA ALA A 812 35.66 10.71 -15.43
C ALA A 812 36.17 9.62 -16.39
N THR A 813 35.69 8.38 -16.24
CA THR A 813 36.02 7.27 -17.13
C THR A 813 35.51 7.53 -18.54
N LEU A 814 34.29 8.07 -18.68
CA LEU A 814 33.69 8.39 -19.97
C LEU A 814 34.55 9.40 -20.75
N ALA A 815 34.90 10.53 -20.14
CA ALA A 815 35.75 11.55 -20.76
C ALA A 815 37.13 11.01 -21.16
N SER A 816 37.65 10.01 -20.43
CA SER A 816 39.01 9.48 -20.64
C SER A 816 39.08 8.38 -21.70
N VAL A 817 38.05 7.52 -21.82
CA VAL A 817 38.14 6.25 -22.59
C VAL A 817 37.24 6.23 -23.82
N THR A 818 36.26 7.14 -23.89
CA THR A 818 35.25 7.17 -24.95
C THR A 818 35.24 8.49 -25.69
N LYS A 819 34.78 8.49 -26.94
CA LYS A 819 34.57 9.72 -27.71
C LYS A 819 33.26 10.42 -27.28
N PRO A 820 33.14 11.76 -27.43
CA PRO A 820 31.91 12.49 -27.13
C PRO A 820 30.85 12.29 -28.24
N THR A 821 30.40 11.06 -28.39
CA THR A 821 29.39 10.63 -29.36
C THR A 821 28.46 9.61 -28.72
N PRO A 822 27.21 9.46 -29.19
CA PRO A 822 26.29 8.46 -28.63
C PRO A 822 26.87 7.03 -28.65
N ILE A 823 26.90 6.39 -27.48
CA ILE A 823 27.32 5.00 -27.28
C ILE A 823 26.21 4.09 -26.74
N ALA A 824 25.14 4.68 -26.20
CA ALA A 824 23.95 3.97 -25.76
C ALA A 824 22.67 4.71 -26.17
N ASP A 825 21.54 4.02 -26.13
CA ASP A 825 20.23 4.63 -26.38
C ASP A 825 19.76 5.39 -25.14
N VAL A 826 19.86 4.75 -23.98
CA VAL A 826 19.42 5.29 -22.67
C VAL A 826 20.63 5.48 -21.76
N VAL A 827 20.75 6.63 -21.11
CA VAL A 827 21.67 6.80 -19.96
C VAL A 827 20.87 6.85 -18.66
N ILE A 828 21.30 6.07 -17.67
CA ILE A 828 20.79 6.15 -16.30
C ILE A 828 21.85 6.87 -15.47
N ILE A 829 21.53 8.07 -15.00
CA ILE A 829 22.42 8.87 -14.15
C ILE A 829 21.98 8.67 -12.71
N ASP A 830 22.81 7.98 -11.92
CA ASP A 830 22.51 7.61 -10.54
C ASP A 830 23.35 8.40 -9.54
N ALA A 831 22.77 8.67 -8.36
CA ALA A 831 23.32 9.49 -7.29
C ALA A 831 23.78 10.88 -7.76
N ALA A 832 23.05 11.48 -8.70
CA ALA A 832 23.48 12.67 -9.43
C ALA A 832 23.29 14.00 -8.68
N ALA A 833 22.60 14.00 -7.53
CA ALA A 833 22.17 15.22 -6.84
C ALA A 833 23.30 16.22 -6.57
N HIS A 834 24.52 15.74 -6.31
CA HIS A 834 25.71 16.58 -6.05
C HIS A 834 26.75 16.58 -7.19
N LEU A 835 26.40 16.08 -8.38
CA LEU A 835 27.30 16.03 -9.52
C LEU A 835 27.78 17.44 -9.93
N PRO A 836 29.10 17.71 -10.06
CA PRO A 836 29.58 18.96 -10.61
C PRO A 836 28.93 19.30 -11.96
N PRO A 837 28.34 20.49 -12.15
CA PRO A 837 27.42 20.74 -13.27
C PRO A 837 27.99 20.47 -14.68
N VAL A 838 29.27 20.79 -14.90
CA VAL A 838 29.90 20.59 -16.21
C VAL A 838 30.00 19.11 -16.63
N LEU A 839 30.03 18.18 -15.67
CA LEU A 839 30.15 16.75 -15.96
C LEU A 839 28.91 16.21 -16.68
N LEU A 840 27.74 16.81 -16.44
CA LEU A 840 26.50 16.39 -17.09
C LEU A 840 26.61 16.46 -18.62
N LEU A 841 27.30 17.47 -19.16
CA LEU A 841 27.48 17.61 -20.61
C LEU A 841 28.23 16.41 -21.21
N SER A 842 29.24 15.92 -20.49
CA SER A 842 30.01 14.75 -20.89
C SER A 842 29.16 13.47 -20.84
N ILE A 843 28.24 13.38 -19.89
CA ILE A 843 27.33 12.23 -19.79
C ILE A 843 26.31 12.25 -20.94
N LEU A 844 25.63 13.38 -21.15
CA LEU A 844 24.51 13.48 -22.08
C LEU A 844 24.92 13.32 -23.55
N CYS A 845 26.12 13.72 -23.94
CA CYS A 845 26.57 13.56 -25.33
C CYS A 845 26.73 12.09 -25.77
N ARG A 846 26.68 11.15 -24.81
CA ARG A 846 26.91 9.71 -25.01
C ARG A 846 25.62 8.89 -25.04
N ALA A 847 24.45 9.51 -24.88
CA ALA A 847 23.16 8.84 -25.02
C ALA A 847 22.16 9.70 -25.78
N ARG A 848 21.02 9.10 -26.15
CA ARG A 848 19.92 9.80 -26.84
C ARG A 848 18.78 10.16 -25.90
N GLN A 849 18.68 9.45 -24.79
CA GLN A 849 17.62 9.54 -23.80
C GLN A 849 18.23 9.44 -22.40
N VAL A 850 17.62 10.10 -21.42
CA VAL A 850 18.11 10.13 -20.03
C VAL A 850 17.05 9.68 -19.03
N VAL A 851 17.49 8.91 -18.04
CA VAL A 851 16.80 8.67 -16.79
C VAL A 851 17.68 9.23 -15.67
N VAL A 852 17.14 10.13 -14.86
CA VAL A 852 17.86 10.68 -13.69
C VAL A 852 17.26 10.10 -12.43
N LEU A 853 18.09 9.50 -11.57
CA LEU A 853 17.73 9.07 -10.22
C LEU A 853 18.35 10.05 -9.22
N ALA A 854 17.51 10.81 -8.52
CA ALA A 854 17.94 11.73 -7.47
C ALA A 854 16.78 12.13 -6.57
N HIS A 855 17.09 12.71 -5.42
CA HIS A 855 16.10 13.31 -4.52
C HIS A 855 15.94 14.80 -4.82
N ARG A 856 14.78 15.21 -5.33
CA ARG A 856 14.54 16.57 -5.84
C ARG A 856 14.89 17.66 -4.84
N GLN A 857 14.55 17.48 -3.56
CA GLN A 857 14.72 18.52 -2.54
C GLN A 857 16.19 18.74 -2.13
N THR A 858 17.09 17.80 -2.45
CA THR A 858 18.51 17.92 -2.12
C THR A 858 19.42 18.02 -3.33
N ILE A 859 18.88 18.18 -4.55
CA ILE A 859 19.70 18.47 -5.74
C ILE A 859 20.45 19.80 -5.53
N THR A 860 21.78 19.73 -5.57
CA THR A 860 22.67 20.88 -5.47
C THR A 860 23.30 21.25 -6.79
N SER A 861 23.32 20.31 -7.74
CA SER A 861 23.86 20.52 -9.07
C SER A 861 22.91 21.35 -9.93
N GLY A 862 23.34 22.57 -10.30
CA GLY A 862 22.55 23.46 -11.16
C GLY A 862 22.14 22.81 -12.49
N SER A 863 23.04 22.02 -13.10
CA SER A 863 22.73 21.35 -14.37
C SER A 863 21.72 20.21 -14.24
N ILE A 864 21.76 19.47 -13.12
CA ILE A 864 20.79 18.41 -12.86
C ILE A 864 19.43 19.03 -12.56
N ASN A 865 19.37 20.10 -11.75
CA ASN A 865 18.14 20.83 -11.49
C ASN A 865 17.52 21.38 -12.79
N ASP A 866 18.33 22.00 -13.65
CA ASP A 866 17.88 22.51 -14.95
C ASP A 866 17.37 21.39 -15.88
N LEU A 867 18.01 20.22 -15.87
CA LEU A 867 17.58 19.07 -16.66
C LEU A 867 16.27 18.49 -16.13
N VAL A 868 16.18 18.22 -14.82
CA VAL A 868 15.02 17.58 -14.18
C VAL A 868 13.76 18.43 -14.32
N GLN A 869 13.87 19.77 -14.31
CA GLN A 869 12.73 20.66 -14.58
C GLN A 869 12.15 20.52 -15.99
N LEU A 870 12.90 19.91 -16.92
CA LEU A 870 12.46 19.67 -18.31
C LEU A 870 11.94 18.24 -18.51
N LEU A 871 12.01 17.37 -17.49
CA LEU A 871 11.59 15.98 -17.58
C LEU A 871 10.26 15.74 -16.84
N PRO A 872 9.42 14.82 -17.31
CA PRO A 872 8.31 14.28 -16.53
C PRO A 872 8.81 13.64 -15.23
N ASP A 873 8.14 13.93 -14.13
CA ASP A 873 8.44 13.44 -12.79
C ASP A 873 7.70 12.12 -12.50
N ILE A 874 8.43 11.17 -11.92
CA ILE A 874 7.88 9.94 -11.34
C ILE A 874 8.41 9.83 -9.92
N THR A 875 7.55 10.11 -8.94
CA THR A 875 7.90 10.02 -7.52
C THR A 875 7.78 8.59 -7.00
N VAL A 876 8.86 8.09 -6.39
CA VAL A 876 8.96 6.77 -5.75
C VAL A 876 8.57 6.88 -4.28
N GLN A 877 7.87 5.86 -3.77
CA GLN A 877 7.46 5.85 -2.37
C GLN A 877 8.67 5.60 -1.45
N PRO A 878 8.80 6.35 -0.34
CA PRO A 878 9.86 6.10 0.64
C PRO A 878 9.64 4.75 1.33
N HIS A 879 10.74 4.05 1.60
CA HIS A 879 10.71 2.77 2.33
C HIS A 879 10.71 3.02 3.85
N PRO A 880 10.09 2.15 4.65
CA PRO A 880 10.12 2.25 6.10
C PRO A 880 11.54 2.18 6.66
N THR A 881 11.83 3.02 7.66
CA THR A 881 13.14 3.07 8.31
C THR A 881 13.03 2.81 9.81
N ARG A 882 14.10 2.30 10.41
CA ARG A 882 14.22 2.15 11.88
C ARG A 882 14.74 3.42 12.57
N ARG A 883 14.78 4.53 11.85
CA ARG A 883 15.44 5.78 12.26
C ARG A 883 14.66 6.42 13.40
N ASP A 884 15.36 7.14 14.27
CA ASP A 884 14.73 7.87 15.38
C ASP A 884 13.72 8.90 14.83
N PRO A 885 12.44 8.89 15.25
CA PRO A 885 11.41 9.79 14.71
C PRO A 885 11.75 11.27 14.84
N ARG A 886 12.60 11.66 15.81
CA ARG A 886 13.06 13.05 15.97
C ARG A 886 13.92 13.50 14.79
N VAL A 887 14.67 12.60 14.17
CA VAL A 887 15.42 12.87 12.93
C VAL A 887 14.46 13.09 11.78
N ASN A 888 13.43 12.24 11.63
CA ASN A 888 12.42 12.36 10.57
C ASN A 888 11.67 13.68 10.66
N MET A 889 11.22 14.04 11.86
CA MET A 889 10.57 15.34 12.10
C MET A 889 11.48 16.52 11.76
N PHE A 890 12.76 16.45 12.16
CA PHE A 890 13.74 17.48 11.79
C PHE A 890 13.92 17.57 10.27
N LEU A 891 14.03 16.44 9.55
CA LEU A 891 14.14 16.42 8.09
C LEU A 891 12.93 17.08 7.42
N ILE A 892 11.71 16.74 7.86
CA ILE A 892 10.45 17.32 7.34
C ILE A 892 10.41 18.83 7.58
N GLU A 893 10.68 19.27 8.82
CA GLU A 893 10.70 20.70 9.19
C GLU A 893 11.73 21.49 8.39
N GLN A 894 12.86 20.87 8.08
CA GLN A 894 13.93 21.46 7.28
C GLN A 894 13.75 21.23 5.77
N GLY A 895 12.56 20.81 5.32
CA GLY A 895 12.18 20.77 3.90
C GLY A 895 12.84 19.65 3.09
N TYR A 896 13.21 18.53 3.73
CA TYR A 896 13.74 17.37 3.03
C TYR A 896 12.69 16.70 2.12
N GLY A 897 11.40 16.84 2.39
CA GLY A 897 10.32 16.16 1.67
C GLY A 897 9.58 15.17 2.57
N GLU A 898 8.83 14.25 1.96
CA GLU A 898 8.12 13.19 2.70
C GLU A 898 9.10 12.17 3.25
N VAL A 899 8.98 11.89 4.55
CA VAL A 899 9.74 10.85 5.27
C VAL A 899 8.74 10.05 6.08
N THR A 900 8.87 8.72 6.08
CA THR A 900 7.96 7.85 6.80
C THR A 900 8.20 7.91 8.31
N ASN A 901 7.14 8.06 9.09
CA ASN A 901 7.17 7.89 10.55
C ASN A 901 6.63 6.50 10.87
N ASP A 902 7.54 5.53 10.87
CA ASP A 902 7.20 4.13 11.01
C ASP A 902 7.10 3.69 12.47
N VAL A 903 6.27 2.68 12.71
CA VAL A 903 6.15 2.08 14.04
C VAL A 903 7.20 0.99 14.16
N VAL A 904 8.34 1.29 14.77
CA VAL A 904 9.42 0.33 14.99
C VAL A 904 9.23 -0.38 16.33
N ARG A 905 9.62 -1.65 16.41
CA ARG A 905 9.67 -2.35 17.69
C ARG A 905 10.75 -1.75 18.59
N GLU A 906 10.44 -1.54 19.86
CA GLU A 906 11.28 -0.81 20.83
C GLU A 906 12.76 -1.28 20.87
N ASN A 907 13.01 -2.59 20.81
CA ASN A 907 14.37 -3.15 20.86
C ASN A 907 15.15 -3.02 19.55
N VAL A 908 14.49 -2.64 18.46
CA VAL A 908 15.06 -2.46 17.12
C VAL A 908 15.05 -0.99 16.70
N GLN A 909 14.36 -0.11 17.44
CA GLN A 909 14.32 1.34 17.21
C GLN A 909 15.73 1.95 17.29
N GLY A 910 16.05 2.79 16.31
CA GLY A 910 17.27 3.56 16.24
C GLY A 910 17.27 4.72 17.22
N HIS A 911 18.45 5.29 17.44
CA HIS A 911 18.61 6.48 18.27
C HIS A 911 19.45 7.54 17.56
N VAL A 912 19.20 8.79 17.91
CA VAL A 912 20.10 9.91 17.61
C VAL A 912 20.85 10.37 18.85
N LEU A 913 22.18 10.49 18.76
CA LEU A 913 23.05 10.96 19.84
C LEU A 913 23.97 12.08 19.35
N TYR A 914 24.23 13.05 20.23
CA TYR A 914 25.16 14.15 19.99
C TYR A 914 26.38 14.03 20.92
N HIS A 915 27.57 14.01 20.31
CA HIS A 915 28.86 13.88 20.97
C HIS A 915 29.67 15.15 20.75
N GLN A 916 29.55 16.09 21.69
CA GLN A 916 30.39 17.29 21.70
C GLN A 916 31.70 16.98 22.41
N ILE A 917 32.82 17.22 21.73
CA ILE A 917 34.17 16.96 22.25
C ILE A 917 34.99 18.25 22.32
N GLU A 918 35.89 18.35 23.29
CA GLU A 918 36.88 19.41 23.31
C GLU A 918 38.06 19.04 22.42
N ALA A 919 38.18 19.71 21.27
CA ALA A 919 39.26 19.44 20.35
C ALA A 919 39.88 20.69 19.71
N THR A 920 41.19 20.64 19.53
CA THR A 920 41.97 21.70 18.89
C THR A 920 42.95 21.10 17.91
N GLY A 921 43.24 21.81 16.81
CA GLY A 921 44.22 21.38 15.83
C GLY A 921 45.07 22.51 15.26
N VAL A 922 46.01 22.11 14.40
CA VAL A 922 46.89 23.03 13.68
C VAL A 922 46.28 23.29 12.30
N PRO A 923 46.19 24.56 11.87
CA PRO A 923 45.71 24.89 10.54
C PRO A 923 46.54 24.22 9.43
N VAL A 924 45.85 23.70 8.41
CA VAL A 924 46.49 23.24 7.17
C VAL A 924 47.07 24.46 6.46
N MET A 925 48.33 24.40 6.02
CA MET A 925 48.99 25.58 5.42
C MET A 925 48.29 26.10 4.15
N ALA A 926 47.67 25.21 3.37
CA ALA A 926 47.01 25.57 2.12
C ALA A 926 45.70 26.34 2.33
N SER A 927 44.85 25.90 3.27
CA SER A 927 43.54 26.52 3.53
C SER A 927 43.53 27.48 4.73
N GLY A 928 44.50 27.36 5.64
CA GLY A 928 44.51 28.08 6.91
C GLY A 928 43.45 27.59 7.90
N LEU A 929 42.78 26.47 7.63
CA LEU A 929 41.70 25.90 8.44
C LEU A 929 42.16 24.68 9.22
N VAL A 930 41.52 24.42 10.35
CA VAL A 930 41.70 23.16 11.10
C VAL A 930 40.66 22.16 10.60
N GLU A 931 41.01 21.49 9.50
CA GLU A 931 40.13 20.54 8.79
C GLU A 931 40.18 19.12 9.36
N SER A 932 40.94 18.89 10.42
CA SER A 932 40.96 17.61 11.12
C SER A 932 41.59 17.70 12.50
N SER A 933 40.99 17.03 13.48
CA SER A 933 41.47 16.92 14.85
C SER A 933 41.83 15.47 15.20
N GLN A 934 42.90 15.27 15.99
CA GLN A 934 43.23 13.92 16.48
C GLN A 934 42.21 13.42 17.51
N GLN A 935 41.75 14.29 18.40
CA GLN A 935 40.78 13.94 19.44
C GLN A 935 39.44 13.48 18.84
N GLU A 936 39.02 14.08 17.72
CA GLU A 936 37.80 13.68 17.01
C GLU A 936 37.98 12.33 16.31
N ILE A 937 39.14 12.10 15.68
CA ILE A 937 39.49 10.79 15.12
C ILE A 937 39.47 9.72 16.21
N ASP A 938 40.07 10.00 17.37
CA ASP A 938 40.15 9.07 18.49
C ASP A 938 38.75 8.70 19.02
N GLU A 939 37.84 9.68 19.14
CA GLU A 939 36.45 9.40 19.55
C GLU A 939 35.71 8.55 18.53
N ILE A 940 35.79 8.87 17.24
CA ILE A 940 35.14 8.07 16.19
C ILE A 940 35.71 6.64 16.16
N VAL A 941 37.02 6.47 16.30
CA VAL A 941 37.65 5.14 16.40
C VAL A 941 37.14 4.39 17.64
N ALA A 942 36.96 5.08 18.77
CA ALA A 942 36.37 4.49 19.96
C ALA A 942 34.90 4.07 19.75
N MET A 943 34.10 4.89 19.07
CA MET A 943 32.71 4.58 18.72
C MET A 943 32.61 3.36 17.80
N ILE A 944 33.41 3.31 16.73
CA ILE A 944 33.50 2.15 15.83
C ILE A 944 33.90 0.90 16.61
N THR A 945 34.83 1.03 17.57
CA THR A 945 35.26 -0.09 18.41
C THR A 945 34.17 -0.56 19.36
N ARG A 946 33.42 0.34 20.00
CA ARG A 946 32.26 0.00 20.83
C ARG A 946 31.18 -0.69 19.99
N ARG A 947 30.90 -0.19 18.79
CA ARG A 947 29.95 -0.79 17.84
C ARG A 947 30.39 -2.19 17.40
N ALA A 948 31.67 -2.39 17.11
CA ALA A 948 32.18 -3.72 16.77
C ALA A 948 31.97 -4.73 17.91
N GLN A 949 32.05 -4.31 19.17
CA GLN A 949 31.85 -5.16 20.34
C GLN A 949 30.39 -5.58 20.56
N THR A 950 29.42 -4.91 19.94
CA THR A 950 28.00 -5.31 20.04
C THR A 950 27.67 -6.51 19.15
N PHE A 951 28.58 -6.89 18.24
CA PHE A 951 28.37 -8.00 17.31
C PHE A 951 29.25 -9.21 17.64
N THR A 952 28.59 -10.36 17.84
CA THR A 952 29.29 -11.66 17.77
C THR A 952 29.54 -12.07 16.32
N ILE A 953 28.53 -11.86 15.46
CA ILE A 953 28.57 -12.06 14.01
C ILE A 953 27.90 -10.84 13.39
N VAL A 954 28.59 -10.17 12.46
CA VAL A 954 28.05 -9.00 11.78
C VAL A 954 27.12 -9.47 10.66
N PRO A 955 25.86 -9.03 10.62
CA PRO A 955 24.96 -9.34 9.50
C PRO A 955 25.55 -8.86 8.17
N GLY A 956 25.33 -9.63 7.09
CA GLY A 956 25.83 -9.26 5.76
C GLY A 956 25.25 -7.93 5.24
N SER A 957 24.04 -7.58 5.68
CA SER A 957 23.35 -6.32 5.36
C SER A 957 23.80 -5.13 6.22
N TYR A 958 24.48 -5.35 7.34
CA TYR A 958 24.90 -4.27 8.22
C TYR A 958 26.02 -3.45 7.58
N ILE A 959 25.83 -2.13 7.52
CA ILE A 959 26.82 -1.17 7.06
C ILE A 959 26.86 0.03 8.03
N LEU A 960 28.05 0.38 8.50
CA LEU A 960 28.32 1.59 9.25
C LEU A 960 29.01 2.60 8.33
N THR A 961 28.42 3.78 8.15
CA THR A 961 28.98 4.82 7.29
C THR A 961 29.41 6.03 8.11
N VAL A 962 30.66 6.44 7.96
CA VAL A 962 31.20 7.67 8.55
C VAL A 962 31.19 8.76 7.49
N VAL A 963 30.35 9.77 7.67
CA VAL A 963 30.27 10.94 6.79
C VAL A 963 31.23 12.01 7.32
N CYS A 964 32.17 12.43 6.48
CA CYS A 964 33.19 13.43 6.81
C CYS A 964 32.93 14.73 6.04
N MET A 965 33.07 15.88 6.70
CA MET A 965 32.93 17.19 6.05
C MET A 965 34.18 17.64 5.29
N THR A 966 35.32 16.96 5.50
CA THR A 966 36.58 17.28 4.84
C THR A 966 37.34 16.04 4.36
N GLU A 967 37.99 16.18 3.20
CA GLU A 967 38.87 15.16 2.64
C GLU A 967 40.08 14.87 3.55
N THR A 968 40.60 15.92 4.20
CA THR A 968 41.73 15.82 5.13
C THR A 968 41.39 14.90 6.30
N PHE A 969 40.20 15.05 6.89
CA PHE A 969 39.73 14.19 7.97
C PHE A 969 39.52 12.75 7.48
N ARG A 970 38.83 12.58 6.35
CA ARG A 970 38.57 11.28 5.71
C ARG A 970 39.85 10.47 5.53
N THR A 971 40.88 11.09 4.95
CA THR A 971 42.18 10.45 4.69
C THR A 971 42.88 10.03 5.98
N ARG A 972 42.89 10.90 7.00
CA ARG A 972 43.52 10.61 8.29
C ARG A 972 42.79 9.49 9.04
N LEU A 973 41.46 9.53 9.10
CA LEU A 973 40.65 8.47 9.71
C LEU A 973 40.89 7.12 9.01
N GLY A 974 40.90 7.11 7.68
CA GLY A 974 41.19 5.90 6.90
C GLY A 974 42.56 5.29 7.21
N ALA A 975 43.59 6.12 7.44
CA ALA A 975 44.91 5.66 7.83
C ALA A 975 44.91 5.01 9.23
N GLU A 976 44.22 5.61 10.20
CA GLU A 976 44.08 5.06 11.55
C GLU A 976 43.30 3.74 11.57
N LEU A 977 42.18 3.67 10.85
CA LEU A 977 41.40 2.42 10.73
C LEU A 977 42.20 1.30 10.04
N LYS A 978 43.02 1.64 9.03
CA LYS A 978 43.93 0.67 8.39
C LYS A 978 45.02 0.16 9.34
N SER A 979 45.58 1.05 10.16
CA SER A 979 46.53 0.70 11.23
C SER A 979 45.86 -0.25 12.25
N LEU A 980 44.62 0.05 12.64
CA LEU A 980 43.85 -0.75 13.57
C LEU A 980 43.50 -2.15 13.02
N ALA A 981 43.06 -2.23 11.75
CA ALA A 981 42.77 -3.48 11.05
C ALA A 981 43.98 -4.42 11.02
N THR A 982 45.18 -3.86 10.90
CA THR A 982 46.44 -4.63 10.86
C THR A 982 46.81 -5.17 12.24
N LYS A 983 46.46 -4.45 13.32
CA LYS A 983 46.77 -4.82 14.71
C LYS A 983 45.75 -5.79 15.31
N ASN A 984 44.50 -5.78 14.84
CA ASN A 984 43.40 -6.58 15.39
C ASN A 984 42.59 -7.23 14.26
N GLU A 985 42.64 -8.56 14.16
CA GLU A 985 41.96 -9.32 13.11
C GLU A 985 40.44 -9.19 13.17
N PHE A 986 39.84 -9.25 14.37
CA PHE A 986 38.40 -9.08 14.54
C PHE A 986 37.94 -7.72 14.01
N MET A 987 38.68 -6.67 14.36
CA MET A 987 38.44 -5.33 13.82
C MET A 987 38.63 -5.29 12.30
N GLY A 988 39.67 -5.93 11.76
CA GLY A 988 39.87 -6.02 10.32
C GLY A 988 38.72 -6.70 9.57
N ARG A 989 38.00 -7.63 10.21
CA ARG A 989 36.75 -8.22 9.68
C ARG A 989 35.58 -7.25 9.79
N PHE A 990 35.38 -6.60 10.94
CA PHE A 990 34.31 -5.61 11.14
C PHE A 990 34.43 -4.43 10.16
N LEU A 991 35.63 -3.91 9.93
CA LEU A 991 35.89 -2.78 9.03
C LEU A 991 35.53 -3.06 7.56
N ARG A 992 35.26 -4.32 7.17
CA ARG A 992 34.68 -4.63 5.85
C ARG A 992 33.24 -4.11 5.71
N HIS A 993 32.55 -3.90 6.84
CA HIS A 993 31.23 -3.31 6.94
C HIS A 993 31.26 -1.79 7.18
N VAL A 994 32.44 -1.18 7.27
CA VAL A 994 32.58 0.27 7.47
C VAL A 994 32.85 0.97 6.15
N ARG A 995 32.17 2.08 5.90
CA ARG A 995 32.42 3.00 4.78
C ARG A 995 32.79 4.37 5.34
N ILE A 996 33.69 5.06 4.66
CA ILE A 996 34.04 6.44 4.97
C ILE A 996 33.76 7.23 3.71
N VAL A 997 32.84 8.18 3.79
CA VAL A 997 32.37 8.96 2.64
C VAL A 997 32.60 10.44 2.91
N ASP A 998 32.90 11.17 1.84
CA ASP A 998 32.88 12.63 1.89
C ASP A 998 31.42 13.11 1.80
N ILE A 999 31.13 14.27 2.36
CA ILE A 999 29.81 14.89 2.30
C ILE A 999 29.32 15.08 0.85
N THR A 1000 30.21 15.27 -0.13
CA THR A 1000 29.79 15.38 -1.54
C THR A 1000 29.39 14.05 -2.18
N ASP A 1001 29.77 12.92 -1.57
CA ASP A 1001 29.50 11.57 -2.07
C ASP A 1001 28.30 10.89 -1.34
N VAL A 1002 27.61 11.65 -0.47
CA VAL A 1002 26.59 11.11 0.45
C VAL A 1002 25.35 10.55 -0.26
N THR A 1003 24.98 11.11 -1.42
CA THR A 1003 23.76 10.80 -2.19
C THR A 1003 23.66 9.40 -2.75
N GLY A 1004 24.75 8.65 -2.76
CA GLY A 1004 24.72 7.24 -3.14
C GLY A 1004 25.45 6.35 -2.14
N ALA A 1005 25.57 6.81 -0.90
CA ALA A 1005 25.95 5.96 0.21
C ALA A 1005 24.74 5.16 0.69
N HIS A 1006 25.00 4.06 1.39
CA HIS A 1006 23.99 3.28 2.08
C HIS A 1006 24.49 3.02 3.50
N ALA A 1007 23.61 3.13 4.50
CA ALA A 1007 24.00 2.95 5.88
C ALA A 1007 22.88 2.36 6.73
N THR A 1008 23.22 1.32 7.50
CA THR A 1008 22.42 0.96 8.67
C THR A 1008 22.64 2.00 9.76
N ASP A 1009 23.90 2.27 10.09
CA ASP A 1009 24.28 3.26 11.11
C ASP A 1009 25.13 4.35 10.48
N VAL A 1010 24.96 5.60 10.92
CA VAL A 1010 25.74 6.75 10.47
C VAL A 1010 26.48 7.40 11.63
N ILE A 1011 27.76 7.68 11.43
CA ILE A 1011 28.52 8.64 12.24
C ILE A 1011 28.76 9.88 11.39
N LEU A 1012 28.14 10.99 11.76
CA LEU A 1012 28.27 12.28 11.10
C LEU A 1012 29.35 13.11 11.81
N SER A 1013 30.53 13.21 11.21
CA SER A 1013 31.67 13.94 11.76
C SER A 1013 31.74 15.37 11.21
N MET A 1014 31.67 16.38 12.08
CA MET A 1014 31.82 17.78 11.64
C MET A 1014 33.21 18.07 11.09
N SER A 1015 34.23 17.29 11.45
CA SER A 1015 35.60 17.31 10.90
C SER A 1015 36.43 18.58 11.16
N TYR A 1016 35.78 19.72 11.43
CA TYR A 1016 36.41 21.00 11.76
C TYR A 1016 36.63 21.15 13.26
N ALA A 1017 37.71 21.81 13.66
CA ALA A 1017 38.00 22.08 15.08
C ALA A 1017 38.51 23.51 15.32
N LYS A 1018 38.62 23.89 16.59
CA LYS A 1018 39.21 25.17 16.99
C LYS A 1018 40.73 25.14 16.77
N THR A 1019 41.30 26.31 16.51
CA THR A 1019 42.77 26.49 16.57
C THR A 1019 43.28 26.22 17.99
N SER A 1020 44.60 26.00 18.14
CA SER A 1020 45.25 25.93 19.45
C SER A 1020 45.03 27.17 20.34
N HIS A 1021 44.61 28.30 19.75
CA HIS A 1021 44.22 29.52 20.45
C HIS A 1021 42.72 29.61 20.79
N GLY A 1022 41.96 28.53 20.57
CA GLY A 1022 40.53 28.45 20.90
C GLY A 1022 39.59 29.13 19.89
N ARG A 1023 40.11 29.65 18.78
CA ARG A 1023 39.30 30.32 17.73
C ARG A 1023 38.82 29.32 16.68
N LEU A 1024 37.52 29.33 16.37
CA LEU A 1024 36.93 28.65 15.22
C LEU A 1024 36.97 29.57 13.98
N LEU A 1025 37.48 29.05 12.87
CA LEU A 1025 37.40 29.73 11.57
C LEU A 1025 36.15 29.22 10.87
N GLN A 1026 35.16 30.10 10.71
CA GLN A 1026 33.84 29.77 10.14
C GLN A 1026 33.92 29.79 8.61
N GLN A 1027 34.66 28.81 8.06
CA GLN A 1027 34.73 28.49 6.64
C GLN A 1027 34.56 26.98 6.50
N PHE A 1028 33.51 26.53 5.81
CA PHE A 1028 33.05 25.14 5.86
C PHE A 1028 33.14 24.38 4.53
N GLY A 1029 33.99 24.84 3.60
CA GLY A 1029 34.32 24.10 2.38
C GLY A 1029 33.08 23.78 1.53
N ALA A 1030 32.83 22.49 1.27
CA ALA A 1030 31.73 22.02 0.42
C ALA A 1030 30.33 22.55 0.85
N LEU A 1031 30.15 22.83 2.15
CA LEU A 1031 28.88 23.35 2.69
C LEU A 1031 28.60 24.82 2.32
N GLU A 1032 29.59 25.54 1.80
CA GLU A 1032 29.42 26.93 1.34
C GLU A 1032 28.95 27.02 -0.12
N SER A 1033 28.89 25.89 -0.82
CA SER A 1033 28.25 25.82 -2.13
C SER A 1033 26.75 26.09 -2.06
N ASP A 1034 26.14 26.51 -3.18
CA ASP A 1034 24.72 26.90 -3.28
C ASP A 1034 23.73 25.80 -2.82
N GLY A 1035 24.19 24.55 -2.70
CA GLY A 1035 23.39 23.43 -2.20
C GLY A 1035 23.92 22.74 -0.94
N GLY A 1036 24.87 23.33 -0.22
CA GLY A 1036 25.43 22.72 1.01
C GLY A 1036 24.40 22.34 2.08
N ARG A 1037 23.21 22.97 2.06
CA ARG A 1037 22.06 22.57 2.91
C ARG A 1037 21.55 21.16 2.56
N GLY A 1038 21.39 20.85 1.27
CA GLY A 1038 20.88 19.56 0.80
C GLY A 1038 21.80 18.42 1.20
N MET A 1039 23.11 18.61 1.06
CA MET A 1039 24.15 17.66 1.51
C MET A 1039 24.03 17.28 2.99
N LEU A 1040 23.77 18.25 3.87
CA LEU A 1040 23.58 17.98 5.31
C LEU A 1040 22.29 17.21 5.60
N LEU A 1041 21.21 17.53 4.89
CA LEU A 1041 19.95 16.81 5.04
C LEU A 1041 20.09 15.36 4.57
N ASP A 1042 20.73 15.16 3.42
CA ASP A 1042 21.08 13.86 2.89
C ASP A 1042 21.95 13.04 3.87
N ALA A 1043 22.93 13.67 4.52
CA ALA A 1043 23.75 13.00 5.54
C ALA A 1043 22.97 12.59 6.80
N LEU A 1044 21.95 13.34 7.19
CA LEU A 1044 21.07 12.99 8.30
C LEU A 1044 20.05 11.90 7.90
N ALA A 1045 19.58 11.94 6.65
CA ALA A 1045 18.67 10.93 6.10
C ALA A 1045 19.35 9.60 5.74
N LEU A 1046 20.68 9.56 5.64
CA LEU A 1046 21.39 8.35 5.21
C LEU A 1046 21.18 7.12 6.12
N ALA A 1047 20.92 7.29 7.41
CA ALA A 1047 20.82 6.17 8.34
C ALA A 1047 19.44 5.51 8.34
N ASP A 1048 19.40 4.19 8.20
CA ASP A 1048 18.20 3.40 8.51
C ASP A 1048 17.99 3.26 10.04
N HIS A 1049 19.04 3.21 10.86
CA HIS A 1049 18.96 2.86 12.28
C HIS A 1049 19.56 3.95 13.19
N HIS A 1050 20.86 3.91 13.49
CA HIS A 1050 21.48 4.87 14.42
C HIS A 1050 22.12 6.08 13.73
N VAL A 1051 21.99 7.27 14.35
CA VAL A 1051 22.67 8.50 13.93
C VAL A 1051 23.50 9.06 15.09
N ASP A 1052 24.81 9.09 14.92
CA ASP A 1052 25.76 9.65 15.88
C ASP A 1052 26.38 10.93 15.31
N ILE A 1053 26.11 12.09 15.91
CA ILE A 1053 26.66 13.38 15.46
C ILE A 1053 27.86 13.76 16.34
N VAL A 1054 29.05 13.88 15.74
CA VAL A 1054 30.30 14.20 16.46
C VAL A 1054 30.79 15.59 16.05
N SER A 1055 31.03 16.45 17.03
CA SER A 1055 31.50 17.82 16.78
C SER A 1055 32.53 18.31 17.81
N ALA A 1056 33.58 18.98 17.33
CA ALA A 1056 34.58 19.66 18.16
C ALA A 1056 34.19 21.08 18.62
N PHE A 1057 33.01 21.55 18.21
CA PHE A 1057 32.49 22.89 18.52
C PHE A 1057 30.96 22.85 18.65
N GLY A 1058 30.39 23.84 19.35
CA GLY A 1058 28.95 23.99 19.54
C GLY A 1058 28.32 25.04 18.63
N ALA A 1059 27.00 25.15 18.64
CA ALA A 1059 26.31 26.21 17.91
C ALA A 1059 26.67 27.63 18.39
N ASP A 1060 27.00 27.77 19.68
CA ASP A 1060 27.42 29.05 20.30
C ASP A 1060 28.79 29.53 19.79
N ASP A 1061 29.59 28.65 19.18
CA ASP A 1061 30.87 29.02 18.55
C ASP A 1061 30.67 29.64 17.14
N LEU A 1062 29.44 29.63 16.62
CA LEU A 1062 29.06 30.13 15.30
C LEU A 1062 28.37 31.49 15.39
N GLU A 1063 28.92 32.49 14.70
CA GLU A 1063 28.47 33.88 14.74
C GLU A 1063 27.57 34.15 13.52
N ASP A 1064 26.31 34.56 13.73
CA ASP A 1064 25.33 34.68 12.63
C ASP A 1064 25.76 35.64 11.53
N ASP A 1065 26.43 36.74 11.90
CA ASP A 1065 26.93 37.75 10.96
C ASP A 1065 28.02 37.22 10.02
N ARG A 1066 28.62 36.06 10.33
CA ARG A 1066 29.69 35.44 9.54
C ARG A 1066 29.22 34.25 8.70
N LEU A 1067 27.96 33.83 8.86
CA LEU A 1067 27.36 32.73 8.10
C LEU A 1067 26.55 33.28 6.93
N HIS A 1068 27.14 33.28 5.74
CA HIS A 1068 26.49 33.85 4.55
C HIS A 1068 25.72 32.81 3.72
N HIS A 1069 26.19 31.57 3.70
CA HIS A 1069 25.68 30.50 2.82
C HIS A 1069 24.63 29.63 3.51
N ALA A 1070 23.68 29.10 2.73
CA ALA A 1070 22.59 28.28 3.24
C ALA A 1070 23.08 27.03 3.99
N GLY A 1071 24.12 26.35 3.50
CA GLY A 1071 24.69 25.18 4.17
C GLY A 1071 25.37 25.52 5.49
N SER A 1072 26.14 26.61 5.56
CA SER A 1072 26.75 27.08 6.81
C SER A 1072 25.72 27.46 7.89
N LYS A 1073 24.57 28.04 7.48
CA LYS A 1073 23.44 28.31 8.37
C LYS A 1073 22.77 27.02 8.81
N MET A 1074 22.56 26.08 7.88
CA MET A 1074 22.00 24.76 8.18
C MET A 1074 22.87 23.99 9.18
N LEU A 1075 24.20 24.04 9.05
CA LEU A 1075 25.14 23.45 10.01
C LEU A 1075 24.88 23.95 11.44
N LYS A 1076 24.70 25.27 11.60
CA LYS A 1076 24.34 25.87 12.89
C LYS A 1076 22.99 25.34 13.38
N THR A 1077 21.98 25.29 12.51
CA THR A 1077 20.65 24.74 12.84
C THR A 1077 20.74 23.28 13.32
N VAL A 1078 21.51 22.44 12.63
CA VAL A 1078 21.74 21.04 13.03
C VAL A 1078 22.39 20.97 14.41
N LEU A 1079 23.43 21.75 14.69
CA LEU A 1079 24.08 21.76 16.00
C LEU A 1079 23.15 22.25 17.12
N GLN A 1080 22.34 23.28 16.86
CA GLN A 1080 21.34 23.77 17.82
C GLN A 1080 20.26 22.73 18.13
N TRP A 1081 19.85 21.96 17.12
CA TRP A 1081 18.94 20.83 17.30
C TRP A 1081 19.62 19.69 18.06
N ALA A 1082 20.82 19.28 17.66
CA ALA A 1082 21.59 18.20 18.27
C ALA A 1082 21.87 18.44 19.77
N GLN A 1083 22.17 19.69 20.16
CA GLN A 1083 22.38 20.08 21.56
C GLN A 1083 21.11 19.97 22.43
N ARG A 1084 19.92 19.99 21.84
CA ARG A 1084 18.64 19.85 22.55
C ARG A 1084 18.18 18.41 22.73
N LEU A 1085 18.74 17.46 21.97
CA LEU A 1085 18.33 16.05 21.97
C LEU A 1085 18.34 15.38 23.35
N GLY A 1086 19.26 15.79 24.25
CA GLY A 1086 19.36 15.25 25.61
C GLY A 1086 18.22 15.66 26.56
N ASN A 1087 17.44 16.68 26.19
CA ASN A 1087 16.33 17.22 27.00
C ASN A 1087 14.94 16.87 26.42
N GLU A 1088 14.87 16.35 25.20
CA GLU A 1088 13.63 16.00 24.52
C GLU A 1088 13.26 14.53 24.83
N GLN A 1089 11.99 14.29 25.15
CA GLN A 1089 11.51 12.92 25.34
C GLN A 1089 11.44 12.18 24.00
N PRO A 1090 11.68 10.86 23.97
CA PRO A 1090 11.42 10.04 22.81
C PRO A 1090 9.98 10.17 22.34
N ILE A 1091 9.76 10.15 21.03
CA ILE A 1091 8.42 10.10 20.45
C ILE A 1091 7.98 8.64 20.47
N GLU A 1092 7.01 8.30 21.32
CA GLU A 1092 6.50 6.93 21.46
C GLU A 1092 5.17 6.73 20.73
N PRO A 1093 4.91 5.53 20.17
CA PRO A 1093 3.64 5.22 19.55
C PRO A 1093 2.53 5.10 20.61
N GLN A 1094 1.33 5.50 20.24
CA GLN A 1094 0.15 5.51 21.13
C GLN A 1094 -0.98 4.67 20.56
N SER A 1095 -1.69 3.98 21.44
CA SER A 1095 -2.93 3.26 21.13
C SER A 1095 -4.11 4.23 21.11
N ARG A 1096 -5.07 3.99 20.21
CA ARG A 1096 -6.34 4.70 20.16
C ARG A 1096 -7.49 3.68 20.29
N PRO A 1097 -8.00 3.46 21.51
CA PRO A 1097 -9.01 2.43 21.76
C PRO A 1097 -10.39 2.71 21.16
N ASP A 1098 -10.68 3.93 20.69
CA ASP A 1098 -11.94 4.28 20.00
C ASP A 1098 -11.85 4.13 18.47
N ALA A 1099 -10.90 3.32 17.98
CA ALA A 1099 -10.76 3.06 16.55
C ALA A 1099 -11.95 2.22 16.04
N SER A 1100 -12.48 2.55 14.86
CA SER A 1100 -13.81 2.15 14.38
C SER A 1100 -14.02 0.67 14.00
N ASN A 1101 -13.31 -0.29 14.60
CA ASN A 1101 -13.34 -1.71 14.21
C ASN A 1101 -13.64 -2.64 15.39
N VAL A 1102 -14.92 -2.86 15.64
CA VAL A 1102 -15.43 -3.64 16.78
C VAL A 1102 -14.97 -5.10 16.78
N LEU A 1103 -14.78 -5.71 15.60
CA LEU A 1103 -14.20 -7.07 15.54
C LEU A 1103 -12.79 -7.14 16.12
N ILE A 1104 -11.97 -6.10 15.88
CA ILE A 1104 -10.63 -6.04 16.45
C ILE A 1104 -10.68 -5.75 17.95
N ASP A 1105 -11.63 -4.93 18.40
CA ASP A 1105 -11.77 -4.61 19.82
C ASP A 1105 -12.24 -5.83 20.64
N ASP A 1106 -13.26 -6.57 20.18
CA ASP A 1106 -13.67 -7.86 20.80
C ASP A 1106 -12.50 -8.85 20.85
N LEU A 1107 -11.76 -8.99 19.75
CA LEU A 1107 -10.60 -9.87 19.71
C LEU A 1107 -9.50 -9.40 20.68
N ALA A 1108 -9.25 -8.09 20.77
CA ALA A 1108 -8.30 -7.51 21.70
C ALA A 1108 -8.70 -7.78 23.15
N ASP A 1109 -9.98 -7.65 23.49
CA ASP A 1109 -10.50 -7.94 24.83
C ASP A 1109 -10.35 -9.41 25.20
N ARG A 1110 -10.70 -10.34 24.31
CA ARG A 1110 -10.46 -11.79 24.53
C ARG A 1110 -8.98 -12.11 24.73
N ILE A 1111 -8.10 -11.47 23.96
CA ILE A 1111 -6.65 -11.66 24.13
C ILE A 1111 -6.18 -11.09 25.48
N ARG A 1112 -6.71 -9.95 25.92
CA ARG A 1112 -6.44 -9.38 27.26
C ARG A 1112 -6.92 -10.32 28.38
N GLU A 1113 -8.07 -10.98 28.21
CA GLU A 1113 -8.58 -11.98 29.16
C GLU A 1113 -7.67 -13.20 29.29
N ARG A 1114 -6.91 -13.55 28.24
CA ARG A 1114 -5.85 -14.58 28.31
C ARG A 1114 -4.57 -14.08 29.02
N GLY A 1115 -4.55 -12.85 29.53
CA GLY A 1115 -3.45 -12.27 30.31
C GLY A 1115 -2.32 -11.68 29.46
N LEU A 1116 -2.59 -11.35 28.20
CA LEU A 1116 -1.65 -10.72 27.27
C LEU A 1116 -1.85 -9.20 27.20
N ASN A 1117 -0.82 -8.47 26.82
CA ASN A 1117 -0.89 -7.03 26.57
C ASN A 1117 -1.34 -6.79 25.13
N VAL A 1118 -2.34 -5.94 24.92
CA VAL A 1118 -2.88 -5.60 23.59
C VAL A 1118 -3.13 -4.11 23.45
N ALA A 1119 -2.61 -3.52 22.38
CA ALA A 1119 -2.95 -2.18 21.94
C ALA A 1119 -3.57 -2.23 20.54
N VAL A 1120 -4.65 -1.48 20.35
CA VAL A 1120 -5.36 -1.31 19.06
C VAL A 1120 -5.05 0.05 18.48
N ASP A 1121 -5.08 0.15 17.15
CA ASP A 1121 -4.70 1.34 16.36
C ASP A 1121 -3.40 1.97 16.90
N TYR A 1122 -2.35 1.15 17.01
CA TYR A 1122 -1.10 1.49 17.67
C TYR A 1122 -0.14 2.16 16.69
N GLY A 1123 0.19 3.43 16.93
CA GLY A 1123 1.19 4.10 16.10
C GLY A 1123 1.36 5.58 16.39
N LEU A 1124 1.95 6.30 15.43
CA LEU A 1124 2.24 7.73 15.53
C LEU A 1124 1.10 8.55 14.91
N ASP A 1125 0.87 9.78 15.40
CA ASP A 1125 -0.23 10.62 14.92
C ASP A 1125 -0.09 11.05 13.46
N ASN A 1126 1.15 11.31 13.02
CA ASN A 1126 1.50 11.70 11.66
C ASN A 1126 2.35 10.61 10.97
N GLY A 1127 1.95 9.35 11.12
CA GLY A 1127 2.72 8.22 10.63
C GLY A 1127 1.91 6.94 10.49
N MET A 1128 2.62 5.83 10.41
CA MET A 1128 2.02 4.50 10.34
C MET A 1128 1.25 4.17 11.62
N ARG A 1129 0.14 3.46 11.48
CA ARG A 1129 -0.61 2.86 12.59
C ARG A 1129 -0.87 1.39 12.29
N LEU A 1130 -0.61 0.54 13.28
CA LEU A 1130 -0.81 -0.90 13.22
C LEU A 1130 -2.20 -1.21 13.78
N PRO A 1131 -3.05 -2.02 13.10
CA PRO A 1131 -4.41 -2.29 13.56
C PRO A 1131 -4.46 -2.86 14.98
N MET A 1132 -3.59 -3.81 15.29
CA MET A 1132 -3.42 -4.36 16.63
C MET A 1132 -1.99 -4.84 16.85
N VAL A 1133 -1.46 -4.64 18.06
CA VAL A 1133 -0.18 -5.20 18.50
C VAL A 1133 -0.35 -5.98 19.80
N VAL A 1134 0.37 -7.11 19.92
CA VAL A 1134 0.25 -8.04 21.04
C VAL A 1134 1.64 -8.36 21.63
N GLY A 1135 1.69 -8.45 22.96
CA GLY A 1135 2.87 -8.79 23.73
C GLY A 1135 2.53 -9.64 24.95
N ALA A 1136 3.51 -10.36 25.49
CA ALA A 1136 3.33 -11.02 26.78
C ALA A 1136 3.25 -9.99 27.91
N LYS A 1137 2.63 -10.40 29.02
CA LYS A 1137 2.56 -9.60 30.24
C LYS A 1137 3.94 -9.09 30.67
N ASP A 1138 4.02 -7.81 31.02
CA ASP A 1138 5.24 -7.10 31.44
C ASP A 1138 6.40 -7.14 30.41
N LYS A 1139 6.09 -7.41 29.13
CA LYS A 1139 7.05 -7.37 28.02
C LYS A 1139 6.59 -6.41 26.93
N PRO A 1140 7.52 -5.86 26.13
CA PRO A 1140 7.16 -5.05 24.97
C PRO A 1140 6.41 -5.88 23.93
N TYR A 1141 5.59 -5.21 23.13
CA TYR A 1141 4.87 -5.79 22.01
C TYR A 1141 5.84 -6.44 21.02
N THR A 1142 5.42 -7.55 20.40
CA THR A 1142 6.27 -8.30 19.46
C THR A 1142 5.53 -8.81 18.22
N LEU A 1143 4.20 -8.88 18.28
CA LEU A 1143 3.36 -9.38 17.20
C LEU A 1143 2.48 -8.23 16.72
N ALA A 1144 2.59 -7.88 15.44
CA ALA A 1144 1.65 -7.02 14.74
C ALA A 1144 0.58 -7.89 14.07
N VAL A 1145 -0.68 -7.57 14.30
CA VAL A 1145 -1.83 -8.28 13.76
C VAL A 1145 -2.56 -7.36 12.78
N PHE A 1146 -2.55 -7.74 11.51
CA PHE A 1146 -3.32 -7.07 10.45
C PHE A 1146 -4.65 -7.77 10.24
N THR A 1147 -5.62 -7.04 9.72
CA THR A 1147 -6.90 -7.57 9.25
C THR A 1147 -7.23 -6.98 7.87
N ASP A 1148 -8.25 -7.50 7.21
CA ASP A 1148 -8.75 -6.98 5.94
C ASP A 1148 -9.62 -5.73 6.13
N ASP A 1149 -9.12 -4.75 6.88
CA ASP A 1149 -9.80 -3.47 7.11
C ASP A 1149 -9.66 -2.51 5.93
N ALA A 1150 -10.16 -1.28 6.09
CA ALA A 1150 -10.09 -0.26 5.06
C ALA A 1150 -8.64 0.15 4.69
N GLN A 1151 -7.69 0.09 5.63
CA GLN A 1151 -6.28 0.41 5.34
C GLN A 1151 -5.69 -0.70 4.45
N PHE A 1152 -5.88 -1.96 4.83
CA PHE A 1152 -5.45 -3.12 4.05
C PHE A 1152 -6.07 -3.14 2.65
N MET A 1153 -7.38 -2.87 2.56
CA MET A 1153 -8.09 -2.83 1.28
C MET A 1153 -7.78 -1.59 0.43
N GLY A 1154 -7.23 -0.54 1.03
CA GLY A 1154 -6.78 0.68 0.34
C GLY A 1154 -5.52 0.48 -0.51
N ILE A 1155 -4.66 -0.49 -0.16
CA ILE A 1155 -3.42 -0.80 -0.89
C ILE A 1155 -3.76 -1.48 -2.21
N GLN A 1156 -3.61 -0.80 -3.36
CA GLN A 1156 -4.08 -1.32 -4.65
C GLN A 1156 -3.26 -2.49 -5.20
N SER A 1157 -1.95 -2.51 -4.97
CA SER A 1157 -1.08 -3.63 -5.38
C SER A 1157 -1.32 -4.85 -4.47
N THR A 1158 -1.54 -6.02 -5.08
CA THR A 1158 -1.65 -7.29 -4.34
C THR A 1158 -0.29 -7.69 -3.77
N ARG A 1159 0.80 -7.43 -4.51
CA ARG A 1159 2.18 -7.63 -4.04
C ARG A 1159 2.48 -6.78 -2.81
N GLU A 1160 2.19 -5.49 -2.85
CA GLU A 1160 2.41 -4.60 -1.70
C GLU A 1160 1.59 -5.05 -0.49
N ARG A 1161 0.29 -5.30 -0.71
CA ARG A 1161 -0.67 -5.65 0.34
C ARG A 1161 -0.35 -6.95 1.07
N HIS A 1162 0.02 -8.00 0.34
CA HIS A 1162 0.19 -9.34 0.92
C HIS A 1162 1.65 -9.71 1.20
N ARG A 1163 2.63 -9.16 0.46
CA ARG A 1163 4.06 -9.53 0.59
C ARG A 1163 4.90 -8.38 1.16
N ILE A 1164 4.97 -7.24 0.48
CA ILE A 1164 5.91 -6.17 0.83
C ILE A 1164 5.61 -5.61 2.22
N LEU A 1165 4.33 -5.34 2.53
CA LEU A 1165 3.92 -4.86 3.85
C LEU A 1165 4.42 -5.80 4.97
N GLN A 1166 4.30 -7.11 4.80
CA GLN A 1166 4.79 -8.07 5.80
C GLN A 1166 6.31 -8.06 5.93
N GLN A 1167 7.03 -7.92 4.81
CA GLN A 1167 8.50 -7.85 4.78
C GLN A 1167 9.02 -6.57 5.45
N GLU A 1168 8.40 -5.42 5.15
CA GLU A 1168 8.72 -4.13 5.75
C GLU A 1168 8.47 -4.16 7.26
N MET A 1169 7.33 -4.68 7.71
CA MET A 1169 7.06 -4.83 9.14
C MET A 1169 8.09 -5.74 9.83
N GLY A 1170 8.52 -6.81 9.14
CA GLY A 1170 9.62 -7.65 9.58
C GLY A 1170 10.94 -6.88 9.72
N ALA A 1171 11.26 -5.99 8.77
CA ALA A 1171 12.44 -5.13 8.83
C ALA A 1171 12.38 -4.14 10.02
N LEU A 1172 11.19 -3.66 10.37
CA LEU A 1172 10.94 -2.84 11.56
C LEU A 1172 10.91 -3.65 12.88
N GLY A 1173 11.15 -4.96 12.82
CA GLY A 1173 11.30 -5.84 13.99
C GLY A 1173 10.02 -6.53 14.46
N TRP A 1174 8.91 -6.42 13.72
CA TRP A 1174 7.65 -7.06 14.06
C TRP A 1174 7.56 -8.50 13.52
N SER A 1175 7.05 -9.42 14.33
CA SER A 1175 6.42 -10.61 13.75
C SER A 1175 5.05 -10.20 13.24
N VAL A 1176 4.68 -10.62 12.04
CA VAL A 1176 3.40 -10.25 11.42
C VAL A 1176 2.47 -11.46 11.39
N MET A 1177 1.19 -11.23 11.66
CA MET A 1177 0.11 -12.20 11.47
C MET A 1177 -1.10 -11.49 10.86
N THR A 1178 -1.81 -12.17 9.97
CA THR A 1178 -3.07 -11.67 9.43
C THR A 1178 -4.22 -12.48 10.01
N ILE A 1179 -5.24 -11.78 10.51
CA ILE A 1179 -6.50 -12.37 10.97
C ILE A 1179 -7.61 -11.79 10.11
N TRP A 1180 -8.24 -12.66 9.33
CA TRP A 1180 -9.32 -12.29 8.42
C TRP A 1180 -10.61 -12.06 9.21
N SER A 1181 -11.35 -11.01 8.86
CA SER A 1181 -12.61 -10.58 9.49
C SER A 1181 -13.64 -11.72 9.58
N VAL A 1182 -13.75 -12.53 8.53
CA VAL A 1182 -14.61 -13.73 8.51
C VAL A 1182 -14.17 -14.76 9.56
N ALA A 1183 -12.87 -14.99 9.73
CA ALA A 1183 -12.35 -15.93 10.71
C ALA A 1183 -12.57 -15.43 12.15
N ALA A 1184 -12.30 -14.14 12.38
CA ALA A 1184 -12.54 -13.48 13.66
C ALA A 1184 -14.02 -13.53 14.06
N PHE A 1185 -14.94 -13.34 13.11
CA PHE A 1185 -16.38 -13.41 13.37
C PHE A 1185 -16.90 -14.83 13.60
N VAL A 1186 -16.45 -15.82 12.83
CA VAL A 1186 -16.97 -17.20 12.91
C VAL A 1186 -16.46 -17.95 14.13
N ASN A 1187 -15.18 -17.79 14.49
CA ASN A 1187 -14.59 -18.46 15.64
C ASN A 1187 -13.46 -17.63 16.27
N PRO A 1188 -13.80 -16.57 17.03
CA PRO A 1188 -12.81 -15.67 17.61
C PRO A 1188 -11.86 -16.41 18.56
N GLU A 1189 -12.36 -17.37 19.37
CA GLU A 1189 -11.53 -18.15 20.31
C GLU A 1189 -10.41 -18.94 19.61
N LYS A 1190 -10.69 -19.51 18.44
CA LYS A 1190 -9.66 -20.21 17.63
C LYS A 1190 -8.57 -19.24 17.17
N GLU A 1191 -8.94 -18.01 16.80
CA GLU A 1191 -7.97 -16.99 16.39
C GLU A 1191 -7.16 -16.45 17.59
N VAL A 1192 -7.79 -16.29 18.76
CA VAL A 1192 -7.10 -16.01 20.03
C VAL A 1192 -6.07 -17.10 20.35
N ASP A 1193 -6.46 -18.38 20.24
CA ASP A 1193 -5.55 -19.50 20.49
C ASP A 1193 -4.37 -19.51 19.50
N ARG A 1194 -4.59 -19.13 18.23
CA ARG A 1194 -3.51 -18.96 17.24
C ARG A 1194 -2.56 -17.82 17.62
N VAL A 1195 -3.08 -16.68 18.09
CA VAL A 1195 -2.25 -15.56 18.58
C VAL A 1195 -1.42 -15.99 19.78
N VAL A 1196 -2.03 -16.67 20.75
CA VAL A 1196 -1.35 -17.19 21.94
C VAL A 1196 -0.24 -18.19 21.56
N ALA A 1197 -0.54 -19.14 20.66
CA ALA A 1197 0.44 -20.10 20.17
C ALA A 1197 1.62 -19.41 19.49
N ARG A 1198 1.33 -18.43 18.61
CA ARG A 1198 2.36 -17.68 17.89
C ARG A 1198 3.26 -16.88 18.83
N LEU A 1199 2.70 -16.22 19.85
CA LEU A 1199 3.50 -15.56 20.89
C LEU A 1199 4.34 -16.55 21.70
N GLY A 1200 3.79 -17.73 22.00
CA GLY A 1200 4.50 -18.82 22.65
C GLY A 1200 5.77 -19.23 21.90
N GLU A 1201 5.68 -19.39 20.58
CA GLU A 1201 6.82 -19.68 19.70
C GLU A 1201 7.87 -18.55 19.76
N LEU A 1202 7.45 -17.30 19.57
CA LEU A 1202 8.35 -16.13 19.52
C LEU A 1202 9.15 -15.94 20.82
N TYR A 1203 8.56 -16.23 21.98
CA TYR A 1203 9.27 -16.14 23.26
C TYR A 1203 10.07 -17.40 23.62
N GLN A 1204 9.82 -18.54 22.97
CA GLN A 1204 10.67 -19.73 23.08
C GLN A 1204 11.92 -19.63 22.20
N GLU A 1205 11.81 -19.05 21.00
CA GLU A 1205 12.94 -18.78 20.09
C GLU A 1205 13.90 -17.70 20.60
N SER A 1206 13.45 -16.82 21.52
CA SER A 1206 14.30 -15.82 22.20
C SER A 1206 15.10 -16.36 23.39
N LYS A 1207 14.97 -17.64 23.76
CA LYS A 1207 15.81 -18.31 24.77
C LYS A 1207 16.93 -19.10 24.09
#